data_AF-A0A084QM55-F1
#
_entry.id   AF-A0A084QM55-F1
#
_cell.length_a   1.000
_cell.length_b   1.000
_cell.length_c   1.000
_cell.angle_alpha   90.00
_cell.angle_beta   90.00
_cell.angle_gamma   90.00
#
_symmetry.space_group_name_H-M   'P 1'
#
loop_
_entity.id
_entity.type
_entity.pdbx_description
1 polymer ?
#
loop_
_entity_poly.entity_id
_entity_poly.type
_entity_poly.pdbx_seq_one_letter_code
_entity_poly.pdbx_strand_id
1 'polypeptide(L)'
;MVMASIPTRKYGPEVQRVGSDTPVDDIVFLLKRDGGVFIKNLISEADVDKAHDECRSQLDADGDVGWDGTFFPRETSRACPMIALSPTFTRTQVMNPLYHKVVDHFLTTRSTFWWGNEQKVSVSKPYVHSCVAMRIGPGGKAQPLHRDDYIGHNIHEEIDTWDDERDRNRESAVGLFVAGCKVTKENGGTQFIPRSHLWGTNRGPPRVEDCIFAEMDKGDAFIMLASAFHGGGTNSTKDQYRLVFATFATRGFLRQEENQFLSVPLEVARQYNHETQAFIGYSLSDPACGYVDQTLLVVPAAKGAGDAIVPVQFVADAAPTGFTVKAILQDFNSPMSAPLTSKMQFLLQMESDPSIIYPSESEEPLPPTAENSNGGSSKSPIEMIPPTSPSNSPSPSVVAIQSPLGQTGSSLALHEPTMLSIQAILNSTDGSSEPREASTEPRDKSDNPCQSLWLDETPRLLEHFQQVLSEALTVSIGEARNPFREHLLPLAYQHDSVMHALLGLTACHMYNSGRDASQECLATSLQHRVAALQSLGSLLTREQTSGLMTTEDEAILATVLLLVTHDICETGISSHGTHLTGMEPFCSRIARLDGYPRRSKTSMFLVSALTWLDLLRGFSGAEKLTYSADVLACVRDHGSLSLHCLVGCPPAIFYRIGIVLQAAKDHMVQRISFSEFQQVLQDAERFLRVWDPEQVTYPTEQKEWRHLAEAFRHACLLRVMRFPDAFTVPCTDPRIQESVAAILDVSAQMPRDSVFYKRLLFPLFLAGADTASPHQIHYTSWCISEIKQSTGFQHPAMTELLTNVWDERKHQTRGWKNVPWMEFTQHAFLFF
;
A
#
# COMPACT_ATOMS: atom_id res chain seq x y z
N MET A 1 -5.69 45.03 7.43
CA MET A 1 -5.39 46.11 8.42
C MET A 1 -4.10 46.78 7.96
N VAL A 2 -3.99 48.11 7.96
CA VAL A 2 -2.76 48.76 7.46
C VAL A 2 -1.63 48.51 8.46
N MET A 3 -0.62 47.72 8.09
CA MET A 3 0.60 47.63 8.87
C MET A 3 1.32 48.98 8.82
N ALA A 4 1.59 49.56 9.99
CA ALA A 4 2.45 50.73 10.09
C ALA A 4 3.86 50.35 9.64
N SER A 5 4.50 51.19 8.82
CA SER A 5 5.84 50.92 8.30
C SER A 5 6.88 50.88 9.43
N ILE A 6 7.24 49.69 9.89
CA ILE A 6 8.32 49.47 10.86
C ILE A 6 9.61 50.03 10.25
N PRO A 7 10.25 51.05 10.86
CA PRO A 7 11.38 51.71 10.25
C PRO A 7 12.60 50.77 10.20
N THR A 8 13.26 50.72 9.04
CA THR A 8 14.43 49.89 8.71
C THR A 8 15.70 50.17 9.54
N ARG A 9 15.57 50.91 10.65
CA ARG A 9 16.64 51.24 11.62
C ARG A 9 16.64 50.37 12.88
N LYS A 10 15.60 49.55 13.12
CA LYS A 10 15.47 48.78 14.38
C LYS A 10 16.43 47.58 14.48
N TYR A 11 16.77 46.97 13.35
CA TYR A 11 17.52 45.71 13.26
C TYR A 11 18.67 45.82 12.27
N GLY A 12 19.81 45.19 12.57
CA GLY A 12 20.99 45.20 11.69
C GLY A 12 20.78 44.43 10.38
N PRO A 13 21.67 44.58 9.37
CA PRO A 13 21.55 43.90 8.07
C PRO A 13 21.81 42.38 8.12
N GLU A 14 22.33 41.86 9.22
CA GLU A 14 22.56 40.43 9.50
C GLU A 14 21.29 39.70 9.97
N VAL A 15 21.31 38.35 9.95
CA VAL A 15 20.25 37.50 10.52
C VAL A 15 20.19 37.73 12.03
N GLN A 16 19.05 38.23 12.52
CA GLN A 16 18.95 38.70 13.90
C GLN A 16 18.80 37.57 14.92
N ARG A 17 19.21 37.87 16.15
CA ARG A 17 18.99 37.06 17.36
C ARG A 17 18.12 37.88 18.32
N VAL A 18 16.90 37.39 18.61
CA VAL A 18 15.88 38.14 19.36
C VAL A 18 15.34 37.31 20.53
N GLY A 19 14.70 37.94 21.53
CA GLY A 19 14.11 37.22 22.67
C GLY A 19 12.78 36.55 22.31
N SER A 20 12.38 35.51 23.05
CA SER A 20 11.08 34.84 22.90
C SER A 20 9.87 35.71 23.27
N ASP A 21 10.09 36.89 23.86
CA ASP A 21 9.14 37.97 24.13
C ASP A 21 9.00 39.00 22.98
N THR A 22 9.81 38.88 21.91
CA THR A 22 9.81 39.82 20.78
C THR A 22 8.46 39.80 20.05
N PRO A 23 7.90 40.97 19.65
CA PRO A 23 6.65 41.04 18.90
C PRO A 23 6.69 40.18 17.62
N VAL A 24 5.61 39.44 17.37
CA VAL A 24 5.55 38.53 16.22
C VAL A 24 5.66 39.26 14.88
N ASP A 25 5.19 40.51 14.79
CA ASP A 25 5.33 41.33 13.58
C ASP A 25 6.80 41.63 13.24
N ASP A 26 7.68 41.80 14.24
CA ASP A 26 9.12 41.94 14.02
C ASP A 26 9.74 40.62 13.52
N ILE A 27 9.33 39.49 14.10
CA ILE A 27 9.80 38.14 13.72
C ILE A 27 9.36 37.80 12.29
N VAL A 28 8.11 38.11 11.92
CA VAL A 28 7.57 37.97 10.57
C VAL A 28 8.29 38.90 9.59
N PHE A 29 8.58 40.15 9.97
CA PHE A 29 9.40 41.06 9.16
C PHE A 29 10.81 40.50 8.91
N LEU A 30 11.46 39.95 9.93
CA LEU A 30 12.80 39.37 9.82
C LEU A 30 12.80 38.11 8.94
N LEU A 31 11.80 37.23 9.07
CA LEU A 31 11.63 36.06 8.20
C LEU A 31 11.44 36.48 6.73
N LYS A 32 10.57 37.47 6.46
CA LYS A 32 10.39 38.03 5.11
C LYS A 32 11.67 38.64 4.52
N ARG A 33 12.49 39.28 5.36
CA ARG A 33 13.73 39.97 4.97
C ARG A 33 14.90 39.01 4.76
N ASP A 34 15.03 37.98 5.59
CA ASP A 34 16.26 37.20 5.76
C ASP A 34 16.11 35.68 5.54
N GLY A 35 14.87 35.16 5.56
CA GLY A 35 14.55 33.74 5.39
C GLY A 35 14.65 32.91 6.67
N GLY A 36 15.19 33.48 7.74
CA GLY A 36 15.35 32.83 9.04
C GLY A 36 15.61 33.82 10.16
N VAL A 37 15.39 33.40 11.42
CA VAL A 37 15.60 34.22 12.63
C VAL A 37 15.88 33.35 13.85
N PHE A 38 16.81 33.76 14.71
CA PHE A 38 17.11 33.06 15.96
C PHE A 38 16.27 33.62 17.11
N ILE A 39 15.62 32.73 17.86
CA ILE A 39 14.90 33.05 19.10
C ILE A 39 15.72 32.53 20.29
N LYS A 40 16.21 33.44 21.12
CA LYS A 40 16.93 33.13 22.37
C LYS A 40 15.97 32.61 23.43
N ASN A 41 16.35 31.51 24.10
CA ASN A 41 15.59 30.89 25.19
C ASN A 41 14.09 30.69 24.84
N LEU A 42 13.80 29.96 23.75
CA LEU A 42 12.42 29.64 23.37
C LEU A 42 11.83 28.50 24.20
N ILE A 43 12.65 27.49 24.52
CA ILE A 43 12.29 26.31 25.31
C ILE A 43 13.18 26.25 26.55
N SER A 44 12.65 25.82 27.69
CA SER A 44 13.48 25.67 28.89
C SER A 44 14.47 24.51 28.74
N GLU A 45 15.70 24.64 29.26
CA GLU A 45 16.67 23.53 29.22
C GLU A 45 16.12 22.24 29.86
N ALA A 46 15.27 22.37 30.88
CA ALA A 46 14.63 21.23 31.55
C ALA A 46 13.58 20.53 30.68
N ASP A 47 12.81 21.26 29.87
CA ASP A 47 11.90 20.67 28.87
C ASP A 47 12.68 20.04 27.71
N VAL A 48 13.81 20.64 27.30
CA VAL A 48 14.71 20.09 26.27
C VAL A 48 15.34 18.78 26.73
N ASP A 49 15.92 18.74 27.93
CA ASP A 49 16.53 17.53 28.49
C ASP A 49 15.48 16.44 28.72
N LYS A 50 14.27 16.80 29.18
CA LYS A 50 13.16 15.84 29.32
C LYS A 50 12.64 15.31 27.98
N ALA A 51 12.59 16.14 26.93
CA ALA A 51 12.22 15.71 25.58
C ALA A 51 13.29 14.79 24.96
N HIS A 52 14.57 15.04 25.23
CA HIS A 52 15.66 14.15 24.87
C HIS A 52 15.55 12.80 25.60
N ASP A 53 15.28 12.81 26.91
CA ASP A 53 15.14 11.60 27.70
C ASP A 53 13.95 10.73 27.26
N GLU A 54 12.85 11.37 26.81
CA GLU A 54 11.68 10.70 26.25
C GLU A 54 11.96 10.01 24.90
N CYS A 55 12.86 10.53 24.05
CA CYS A 55 13.20 9.92 22.76
C CYS A 55 14.56 9.19 22.71
N ARG A 56 15.33 9.18 23.81
CA ARG A 56 16.73 8.73 23.85
C ARG A 56 16.92 7.30 23.34
N SER A 57 16.06 6.37 23.75
CA SER A 57 16.13 4.96 23.34
C SER A 57 16.05 4.77 21.82
N GLN A 58 15.28 5.62 21.13
CA GLN A 58 15.18 5.59 19.67
C GLN A 58 16.42 6.20 18.99
N LEU A 59 16.98 7.28 19.56
CA LEU A 59 18.26 7.86 19.11
C LEU A 59 19.43 6.88 19.26
N ASP A 60 19.43 6.09 20.34
CA ASP A 60 20.46 5.07 20.59
C ASP A 60 20.29 3.89 19.61
N ALA A 61 19.07 3.38 19.42
CA ALA A 61 18.78 2.29 18.49
C ALA A 61 19.10 2.62 17.00
N ASP A 62 18.72 3.80 16.50
CA ASP A 62 19.07 4.22 15.11
C ASP A 62 20.59 4.44 14.95
N GLY A 63 21.27 4.86 16.03
CA GLY A 63 22.73 5.02 16.08
C GLY A 63 23.49 3.70 16.03
N ASP A 64 23.01 2.66 16.71
CA ASP A 64 23.61 1.31 16.69
C ASP A 64 23.44 0.62 15.32
N VAL A 65 22.33 0.88 14.61
CA VAL A 65 22.10 0.38 13.25
C VAL A 65 22.98 1.12 12.23
N GLY A 66 23.00 2.46 12.27
CA GLY A 66 23.88 3.31 11.47
C GLY A 66 23.55 3.34 9.96
N TRP A 67 22.72 4.31 9.55
CA TRP A 67 22.26 4.45 8.16
C TRP A 67 23.33 5.05 7.23
N ASP A 68 23.88 4.26 6.31
CA ASP A 68 24.92 4.68 5.36
C ASP A 68 24.33 5.30 4.08
N GLY A 69 23.73 6.49 4.22
CA GLY A 69 23.16 7.27 3.12
C GLY A 69 23.99 8.49 2.72
N THR A 70 23.68 9.08 1.56
CA THR A 70 24.37 10.27 1.04
C THR A 70 23.86 11.59 1.64
N PHE A 71 22.64 11.61 2.17
CA PHE A 71 21.97 12.81 2.68
C PHE A 71 21.98 12.93 4.22
N PHE A 72 21.99 11.81 4.93
CA PHE A 72 22.36 11.71 6.34
C PHE A 72 23.52 10.71 6.43
N PRO A 73 24.71 11.10 6.91
CA PRO A 73 25.83 10.19 7.04
C PRO A 73 25.65 9.27 8.26
N ARG A 74 26.34 8.12 8.27
CA ARG A 74 26.23 7.07 9.29
C ARG A 74 26.38 7.57 10.73
N GLU A 75 27.12 8.65 10.96
CA GLU A 75 27.31 9.28 12.27
C GLU A 75 26.06 10.03 12.77
N THR A 76 24.96 10.09 12.01
CA THR A 76 23.70 10.77 12.38
C THR A 76 22.63 9.78 12.83
N SER A 77 22.30 9.81 14.12
CA SER A 77 21.13 9.11 14.67
C SER A 77 19.87 9.99 14.64
N ARG A 78 18.70 9.40 14.45
CA ARG A 78 17.41 10.09 14.40
C ARG A 78 16.36 9.39 15.29
N ALA A 79 15.43 10.17 15.82
CA ALA A 79 14.22 9.65 16.42
C ALA A 79 12.98 10.27 15.76
N CYS A 80 12.19 9.40 15.16
CA CYS A 80 10.82 9.62 14.68
C CYS A 80 9.95 8.47 15.23
N PRO A 81 8.64 8.65 15.40
CA PRO A 81 7.89 9.89 15.24
C PRO A 81 7.83 10.65 16.56
N MET A 82 8.37 11.88 16.61
CA MET A 82 8.58 12.58 17.89
C MET A 82 7.28 12.87 18.66
N ILE A 83 6.14 12.99 17.97
CA ILE A 83 4.82 13.23 18.58
C ILE A 83 4.29 11.98 19.30
N ALA A 84 4.71 10.77 18.91
CA ALA A 84 4.43 9.54 19.66
C ALA A 84 5.41 9.35 20.83
N LEU A 85 6.67 9.73 20.64
CA LEU A 85 7.76 9.47 21.60
C LEU A 85 7.78 10.44 22.78
N SER A 86 7.54 11.75 22.55
CA SER A 86 7.74 12.78 23.57
C SER A 86 6.54 13.74 23.69
N PRO A 87 5.66 13.53 24.69
CA PRO A 87 4.63 14.50 25.06
C PRO A 87 5.21 15.86 25.47
N THR A 88 6.45 15.90 25.98
CA THR A 88 7.13 17.16 26.32
C THR A 88 7.50 17.96 25.07
N PHE A 89 8.05 17.31 24.04
CA PHE A 89 8.29 17.91 22.73
C PHE A 89 6.99 18.43 22.10
N THR A 90 5.93 17.60 22.06
CA THR A 90 4.63 18.01 21.49
C THR A 90 4.07 19.24 22.18
N ARG A 91 4.07 19.27 23.52
CA ARG A 91 3.58 20.40 24.31
C ARG A 91 4.40 21.68 24.09
N THR A 92 5.72 21.59 24.02
CA THR A 92 6.61 22.78 24.15
C THR A 92 7.10 23.32 22.80
N GLN A 93 7.28 22.45 21.81
CA GLN A 93 7.84 22.77 20.50
C GLN A 93 6.76 22.76 19.41
N VAL A 94 6.01 21.65 19.28
CA VAL A 94 4.94 21.52 18.26
C VAL A 94 3.80 22.49 18.53
N MET A 95 3.35 22.59 19.79
CA MET A 95 2.30 23.51 20.23
C MET A 95 2.85 24.85 20.77
N ASN A 96 4.03 25.28 20.32
CA ASN A 96 4.65 26.51 20.81
C ASN A 96 3.85 27.77 20.39
N PRO A 97 3.38 28.63 21.33
CA PRO A 97 2.52 29.78 20.99
C PRO A 97 3.17 30.89 20.15
N LEU A 98 4.50 30.92 20.02
CA LEU A 98 5.18 31.84 19.10
C LEU A 98 5.26 31.24 17.70
N TYR A 99 5.66 29.98 17.59
CA TYR A 99 5.70 29.24 16.32
C TYR A 99 4.32 29.18 15.66
N HIS A 100 3.26 28.89 16.42
CA HIS A 100 1.87 28.87 15.94
C HIS A 100 1.46 30.18 15.23
N LYS A 101 1.82 31.33 15.80
CA LYS A 101 1.52 32.64 15.17
C LYS A 101 2.34 32.91 13.90
N VAL A 102 3.56 32.36 13.81
CA VAL A 102 4.39 32.46 12.61
C VAL A 102 3.82 31.58 11.49
N VAL A 103 3.48 30.32 11.78
CA VAL A 103 2.89 29.42 10.77
C VAL A 103 1.50 29.89 10.34
N ASP A 104 0.68 30.40 11.26
CA ASP A 104 -0.60 31.04 10.93
C ASP A 104 -0.41 32.23 9.95
N HIS A 105 0.67 33.01 10.06
CA HIS A 105 0.96 34.11 9.14
C HIS A 105 1.35 33.64 7.73
N PHE A 106 2.30 32.69 7.62
CA PHE A 106 2.87 32.30 6.33
C PHE A 106 2.07 31.23 5.58
N LEU A 107 1.32 30.38 6.28
CA LEU A 107 0.73 29.16 5.72
C LEU A 107 -0.82 29.13 5.75
N THR A 108 -1.49 29.99 6.54
CA THR A 108 -2.96 30.12 6.46
C THR A 108 -3.36 30.62 5.08
N THR A 109 -4.07 29.79 4.32
CA THR A 109 -4.44 30.07 2.95
C THR A 109 -5.91 30.45 2.86
N ARG A 110 -6.18 31.63 2.31
CA ARG A 110 -7.54 32.16 2.11
C ARG A 110 -7.83 32.23 0.62
N SER A 111 -8.82 31.48 0.18
CA SER A 111 -9.23 31.43 -1.24
C SER A 111 -10.71 31.76 -1.38
N THR A 112 -11.04 32.42 -2.49
CA THR A 112 -12.42 32.84 -2.81
C THR A 112 -12.82 32.21 -4.13
N PHE A 113 -13.93 31.48 -4.14
CA PHE A 113 -14.38 30.68 -5.27
C PHE A 113 -15.89 30.81 -5.50
N TRP A 114 -16.36 30.47 -6.71
CA TRP A 114 -17.78 30.46 -7.03
C TRP A 114 -18.40 29.09 -6.74
N TRP A 115 -19.61 29.10 -6.18
CA TRP A 115 -20.43 27.93 -5.92
C TRP A 115 -21.84 28.20 -6.47
N GLY A 116 -22.06 27.82 -7.73
CA GLY A 116 -23.20 28.32 -8.49
C GLY A 116 -23.14 29.85 -8.60
N ASN A 117 -24.19 30.52 -8.14
CA ASN A 117 -24.31 31.98 -8.16
C ASN A 117 -23.76 32.67 -6.89
N GLU A 118 -23.23 31.92 -5.92
CA GLU A 118 -22.65 32.46 -4.69
C GLU A 118 -21.13 32.52 -4.76
N GLN A 119 -20.53 33.56 -4.18
CA GLN A 119 -19.08 33.64 -3.98
C GLN A 119 -18.74 33.26 -2.54
N LYS A 120 -18.00 32.17 -2.34
CA LYS A 120 -17.64 31.60 -1.03
C LYS A 120 -16.17 31.79 -0.73
N VAL A 121 -15.84 31.87 0.57
CA VAL A 121 -14.46 32.02 1.08
C VAL A 121 -14.11 30.79 1.89
N SER A 122 -12.95 30.18 1.60
CA SER A 122 -12.34 29.06 2.33
C SER A 122 -11.16 29.57 3.16
N VAL A 123 -10.90 28.94 4.32
CA VAL A 123 -9.75 29.25 5.20
C VAL A 123 -9.02 27.96 5.60
N SER A 124 -8.07 27.53 4.77
CA SER A 124 -7.16 26.43 5.11
C SER A 124 -6.14 26.91 6.15
N LYS A 125 -6.14 26.30 7.35
CA LYS A 125 -5.13 26.51 8.39
C LYS A 125 -3.90 25.62 8.18
N PRO A 126 -2.74 25.96 8.77
CA PRO A 126 -1.60 25.06 8.80
C PRO A 126 -1.78 23.86 9.73
N TYR A 127 -1.03 22.79 9.47
CA TYR A 127 -0.87 21.63 10.34
C TYR A 127 0.57 21.08 10.32
N VAL A 128 0.92 20.14 11.21
CA VAL A 128 2.23 19.49 11.26
C VAL A 128 2.56 18.82 9.92
N HIS A 129 3.82 18.90 9.53
CA HIS A 129 4.38 18.30 8.32
C HIS A 129 5.33 17.14 8.65
N SER A 130 6.27 17.35 9.58
CA SER A 130 7.22 16.34 10.08
C SER A 130 7.88 16.78 11.40
N CYS A 131 8.26 15.81 12.24
CA CYS A 131 8.86 16.04 13.56
C CYS A 131 9.95 15.01 13.91
N VAL A 132 11.22 15.45 13.98
CA VAL A 132 12.39 14.59 14.17
C VAL A 132 13.39 15.16 15.19
N ALA A 133 13.93 14.31 16.07
CA ALA A 133 15.16 14.62 16.80
C ALA A 133 16.37 14.06 16.04
N MET A 134 17.40 14.89 15.82
CA MET A 134 18.60 14.54 15.05
C MET A 134 19.85 14.72 15.91
N ARG A 135 20.67 13.67 16.03
CA ARG A 135 21.91 13.63 16.81
C ARG A 135 23.11 13.31 15.90
N ILE A 136 23.88 14.33 15.52
CA ILE A 136 25.05 14.19 14.64
C ILE A 136 26.32 13.98 15.47
N GLY A 137 26.93 12.80 15.37
CA GLY A 137 28.17 12.44 16.05
C GLY A 137 29.46 12.94 15.39
N PRO A 138 30.62 12.77 16.07
CA PRO A 138 31.92 13.19 15.57
C PRO A 138 32.26 12.59 14.19
N GLY A 139 32.71 13.42 13.26
CA GLY A 139 33.02 13.02 11.88
C GLY A 139 31.85 13.09 10.90
N GLY A 140 30.62 13.30 11.37
CA GLY A 140 29.43 13.42 10.51
C GLY A 140 29.59 14.51 9.46
N LYS A 141 29.43 14.13 8.19
CA LYS A 141 29.57 15.00 7.01
C LYS A 141 28.43 16.02 6.90
N ALA A 142 28.73 17.19 6.35
CA ALA A 142 27.72 18.16 5.92
C ALA A 142 26.75 17.55 4.89
N GLN A 143 25.49 17.99 4.95
CA GLN A 143 24.49 17.69 3.93
C GLN A 143 24.70 18.57 2.68
N PRO A 144 24.25 18.13 1.49
CA PRO A 144 24.10 19.03 0.34
C PRO A 144 23.19 20.21 0.69
N LEU A 145 23.45 21.39 0.12
CA LEU A 145 22.60 22.57 0.34
C LEU A 145 21.28 22.42 -0.44
N HIS A 146 20.16 22.52 0.25
CA HIS A 146 18.81 22.26 -0.25
C HIS A 146 17.77 23.18 0.39
N ARG A 147 16.56 23.18 -0.16
CA ARG A 147 15.35 23.83 0.38
C ARG A 147 14.40 22.73 0.82
N ASP A 148 13.82 22.78 2.01
CA ASP A 148 12.89 21.72 2.45
C ASP A 148 11.65 21.63 1.54
N ASP A 149 11.30 22.72 0.86
CA ASP A 149 10.11 22.78 0.02
C ASP A 149 10.18 22.05 -1.34
N TYR A 150 11.30 21.38 -1.67
CA TYR A 150 11.38 20.58 -2.91
C TYR A 150 10.32 19.46 -2.95
N ILE A 151 9.95 18.92 -1.78
CA ILE A 151 8.89 17.89 -1.62
C ILE A 151 7.49 18.41 -1.97
N GLY A 152 7.28 19.73 -1.93
CA GLY A 152 6.07 20.39 -2.42
C GLY A 152 6.04 20.61 -3.93
N HIS A 153 7.10 20.21 -4.65
CA HIS A 153 7.32 20.52 -6.07
C HIS A 153 7.30 22.03 -6.41
N ASN A 154 7.67 22.88 -5.44
CA ASN A 154 7.67 24.33 -5.59
C ASN A 154 8.67 24.81 -6.67
N ILE A 155 8.22 25.73 -7.52
CA ILE A 155 9.08 26.48 -8.46
C ILE A 155 9.04 27.95 -8.05
N HIS A 156 10.20 28.53 -7.73
CA HIS A 156 10.33 29.90 -7.26
C HIS A 156 10.71 30.84 -8.39
N GLU A 157 9.95 31.92 -8.53
CA GLU A 157 10.40 33.12 -9.20
C GLU A 157 11.35 33.93 -8.29
N GLU A 158 12.26 34.68 -8.90
CA GLU A 158 13.22 35.52 -8.20
C GLU A 158 12.62 36.89 -7.86
N ILE A 159 12.82 37.36 -6.62
CA ILE A 159 12.24 38.60 -6.11
C ILE A 159 13.28 39.40 -5.32
N ASP A 160 13.27 40.74 -5.44
CA ASP A 160 14.18 41.60 -4.65
C ASP A 160 13.72 41.74 -3.18
N THR A 161 12.41 41.80 -2.99
CA THR A 161 11.75 41.98 -1.68
C THR A 161 10.43 41.21 -1.65
N TRP A 162 10.11 40.65 -0.48
CA TRP A 162 8.82 40.03 -0.19
C TRP A 162 7.65 41.03 -0.27
N ASP A 163 6.54 40.64 -0.90
CA ASP A 163 5.26 41.35 -0.92
C ASP A 163 4.13 40.41 -0.44
N ASP A 164 3.31 40.85 0.50
CA ASP A 164 2.31 39.99 1.17
C ASP A 164 1.10 39.62 0.29
N GLU A 165 0.81 40.35 -0.79
CA GLU A 165 -0.28 39.99 -1.69
C GLU A 165 0.22 39.13 -2.87
N ARG A 166 1.45 39.34 -3.35
CA ARG A 166 2.10 38.50 -4.37
C ARG A 166 2.55 37.16 -3.78
N ASP A 167 3.31 37.18 -2.69
CA ASP A 167 4.06 36.02 -2.18
C ASP A 167 3.29 35.19 -1.15
N ARG A 168 1.99 35.45 -0.95
CA ARG A 168 1.12 34.78 0.06
C ARG A 168 1.14 33.24 0.01
N ASN A 169 1.49 32.69 -1.16
CA ASN A 169 1.54 31.25 -1.45
C ASN A 169 2.98 30.71 -1.64
N ARG A 170 4.03 31.52 -1.44
CA ARG A 170 5.43 31.17 -1.75
C ARG A 170 5.97 30.02 -0.90
N GLU A 171 5.71 30.04 0.41
CA GLU A 171 6.16 28.98 1.32
C GLU A 171 5.14 27.84 1.37
N SER A 172 5.56 26.59 1.13
CA SER A 172 4.74 25.41 1.45
C SER A 172 4.84 25.02 2.93
N ALA A 173 5.97 25.30 3.57
CA ALA A 173 6.25 24.93 4.97
C ALA A 173 7.13 25.95 5.70
N VAL A 174 7.19 25.84 7.03
CA VAL A 174 8.07 26.64 7.90
C VAL A 174 8.66 25.73 8.98
N GLY A 175 9.99 25.74 9.10
CA GLY A 175 10.75 24.94 10.07
C GLY A 175 11.04 25.67 11.38
N LEU A 176 11.08 24.91 12.48
CA LEU A 176 11.53 25.31 13.80
C LEU A 176 12.60 24.30 14.27
N PHE A 177 13.83 24.77 14.43
CA PHE A 177 14.96 23.96 14.90
C PHE A 177 15.34 24.37 16.33
N VAL A 178 15.06 23.54 17.33
CA VAL A 178 15.41 23.78 18.75
C VAL A 178 16.73 23.10 19.09
N ALA A 179 17.64 23.84 19.71
CA ALA A 179 18.96 23.35 20.12
C ALA A 179 18.86 22.41 21.34
N GLY A 180 19.13 21.12 21.13
CA GLY A 180 19.18 20.08 22.17
C GLY A 180 20.49 20.07 22.97
N CYS A 181 21.53 20.70 22.44
CA CYS A 181 22.81 20.96 23.09
C CYS A 181 23.33 22.34 22.65
N LYS A 182 24.54 22.74 23.07
CA LYS A 182 25.21 23.88 22.42
C LYS A 182 25.59 23.49 20.99
N VAL A 183 25.16 24.29 20.03
CA VAL A 183 25.45 24.16 18.60
C VAL A 183 26.52 25.19 18.22
N THR A 184 27.60 24.75 17.58
CA THR A 184 28.65 25.62 17.03
C THR A 184 28.91 25.28 15.57
N LYS A 185 29.71 26.09 14.88
CA LYS A 185 30.18 25.75 13.54
C LYS A 185 30.92 24.40 13.51
N GLU A 186 31.76 24.14 14.49
CA GLU A 186 32.66 22.98 14.56
C GLU A 186 31.90 21.67 14.77
N ASN A 187 30.82 21.67 15.57
CA ASN A 187 30.01 20.49 15.84
C ASN A 187 28.85 20.25 14.85
N GLY A 188 28.88 20.92 13.68
CA GLY A 188 27.93 20.69 12.60
C GLY A 188 26.65 21.52 12.70
N GLY A 189 26.73 22.73 13.27
CA GLY A 189 25.65 23.71 13.22
C GLY A 189 25.14 23.93 11.80
N THR A 190 23.82 24.08 11.66
CA THR A 190 23.14 24.12 10.36
C THR A 190 23.66 25.27 9.51
N GLN A 191 24.11 24.95 8.30
CA GLN A 191 24.50 25.92 7.27
C GLN A 191 23.22 26.55 6.72
N PHE A 192 23.19 27.87 6.57
CA PHE A 192 22.03 28.61 6.08
C PHE A 192 22.48 29.81 5.24
N ILE A 193 21.94 29.99 4.03
CA ILE A 193 22.22 31.16 3.19
C ILE A 193 21.14 32.23 3.46
N PRO A 194 21.48 33.39 4.06
CA PRO A 194 20.53 34.47 4.27
C PRO A 194 19.96 34.99 2.94
N ARG A 195 18.66 35.31 2.93
CA ARG A 195 17.92 35.84 1.77
C ARG A 195 17.75 34.88 0.59
N SER A 196 18.16 33.62 0.74
CA SER A 196 18.03 32.61 -0.32
C SER A 196 16.60 32.14 -0.59
N HIS A 197 15.65 32.44 0.32
CA HIS A 197 14.21 32.27 0.10
C HIS A 197 13.68 33.17 -1.03
N LEU A 198 14.34 34.29 -1.30
CA LEU A 198 14.00 35.24 -2.38
C LEU A 198 14.52 34.80 -3.76
N TRP A 199 15.46 33.84 -3.83
CA TRP A 199 16.12 33.44 -5.07
C TRP A 199 15.20 32.61 -5.98
N GLY A 200 15.29 32.80 -7.30
CA GLY A 200 14.59 31.96 -8.26
C GLY A 200 15.24 30.58 -8.42
N THR A 201 14.45 29.56 -8.76
CA THR A 201 14.93 28.16 -8.92
C THR A 201 16.08 28.04 -9.94
N ASN A 202 16.10 28.91 -10.96
CA ASN A 202 17.08 28.87 -12.05
C ASN A 202 18.36 29.70 -11.81
N ARG A 203 18.55 30.30 -10.62
CA ARG A 203 19.70 31.19 -10.31
C ARG A 203 21.06 30.48 -10.31
N GLY A 204 21.07 29.15 -10.23
CA GLY A 204 22.28 28.32 -10.16
C GLY A 204 22.45 27.63 -8.80
N PRO A 205 23.49 26.78 -8.64
CA PRO A 205 23.69 26.01 -7.41
C PRO A 205 24.06 26.93 -6.22
N PRO A 206 23.49 26.69 -5.02
CA PRO A 206 23.90 27.36 -3.79
C PRO A 206 25.35 26.98 -3.41
N ARG A 207 26.02 27.85 -2.65
CA ARG A 207 27.44 27.71 -2.31
C ARG A 207 27.68 27.83 -0.81
N VAL A 208 28.62 27.05 -0.28
CA VAL A 208 28.90 26.98 1.16
C VAL A 208 29.57 28.26 1.69
N GLU A 209 30.30 29.00 0.86
CA GLU A 209 30.85 30.30 1.23
C GLU A 209 29.79 31.41 1.43
N ASP A 210 28.56 31.22 0.94
CA ASP A 210 27.43 32.13 1.17
C ASP A 210 26.67 31.80 2.47
N CYS A 211 27.05 30.73 3.19
CA CYS A 211 26.36 30.28 4.40
C CYS A 211 26.87 30.97 5.69
N ILE A 212 25.93 31.34 6.56
CA ILE A 212 26.17 31.44 8.00
C ILE A 212 25.93 30.08 8.67
N PHE A 213 26.36 29.93 9.92
CA PHE A 213 26.17 28.73 10.73
C PHE A 213 25.21 29.02 11.89
N ALA A 214 24.25 28.12 12.12
CA ALA A 214 23.20 28.25 13.12
C ALA A 214 23.69 27.95 14.54
N GLU A 215 24.65 28.74 15.02
CA GLU A 215 25.21 28.60 16.37
C GLU A 215 24.18 29.01 17.43
N MET A 216 23.99 28.17 18.45
CA MET A 216 22.90 28.27 19.42
C MET A 216 23.32 27.69 20.78
N ASP A 217 22.76 28.20 21.87
CA ASP A 217 22.83 27.60 23.19
C ASP A 217 21.61 26.69 23.41
N LYS A 218 21.63 25.76 24.39
CA LYS A 218 20.51 24.82 24.59
C LYS A 218 19.21 25.59 24.88
N GLY A 219 18.12 25.21 24.22
CA GLY A 219 16.81 25.87 24.37
C GLY A 219 16.61 27.14 23.53
N ASP A 220 17.64 27.62 22.84
CA ASP A 220 17.46 28.50 21.68
C ASP A 220 16.76 27.76 20.54
N ALA A 221 16.17 28.54 19.63
CA ALA A 221 15.68 28.02 18.37
C ALA A 221 16.06 28.88 17.16
N PHE A 222 16.05 28.26 15.99
CA PHE A 222 16.10 28.93 14.69
C PHE A 222 14.80 28.63 13.94
N ILE A 223 14.05 29.67 13.57
CA ILE A 223 12.87 29.55 12.71
C ILE A 223 13.30 29.87 11.28
N MET A 224 12.87 29.07 10.31
CA MET A 224 13.32 29.12 8.92
C MET A 224 12.16 28.94 7.95
N LEU A 225 12.16 29.69 6.84
CA LEU A 225 11.25 29.49 5.71
C LEU A 225 11.75 28.32 4.84
N ALA A 226 10.88 27.40 4.45
CA ALA A 226 11.28 26.16 3.77
C ALA A 226 11.89 26.40 2.37
N SER A 227 11.61 27.55 1.74
CA SER A 227 12.25 27.95 0.48
C SER A 227 13.69 28.50 0.65
N ALA A 228 14.25 28.55 1.87
CA ALA A 228 15.64 28.96 2.08
C ALA A 228 16.64 27.81 1.82
N PHE A 229 17.78 28.12 1.21
CA PHE A 229 18.88 27.17 1.04
C PHE A 229 19.67 26.97 2.34
N HIS A 230 19.72 25.73 2.79
CA HIS A 230 20.31 25.33 4.06
C HIS A 230 20.84 23.87 4.02
N GLY A 231 21.44 23.40 5.12
CA GLY A 231 21.70 21.97 5.36
C GLY A 231 22.56 21.73 6.60
N GLY A 232 22.53 20.53 7.17
CA GLY A 232 23.38 20.15 8.31
C GLY A 232 24.87 20.41 8.03
N GLY A 233 25.60 20.94 9.00
CA GLY A 233 27.04 21.19 8.89
C GLY A 233 27.89 19.95 9.20
N THR A 234 29.16 19.95 8.79
CA THR A 234 30.11 18.89 9.17
C THR A 234 30.44 18.98 10.66
N ASN A 235 30.20 17.92 11.42
CA ASN A 235 30.72 17.78 12.78
C ASN A 235 32.20 17.37 12.72
N SER A 236 33.08 18.38 12.82
CA SER A 236 34.53 18.26 12.79
C SER A 236 35.17 18.08 14.17
N THR A 237 34.36 17.95 15.23
CA THR A 237 34.85 17.61 16.58
C THR A 237 35.27 16.13 16.67
N LYS A 238 35.82 15.72 17.83
CA LYS A 238 36.26 14.33 18.08
C LYS A 238 35.37 13.59 19.08
N ASP A 239 34.50 14.32 19.76
CA ASP A 239 33.91 13.95 21.05
C ASP A 239 32.50 14.53 21.29
N GLN A 240 32.02 15.47 20.46
CA GLN A 240 30.70 16.10 20.64
C GLN A 240 29.64 15.47 19.74
N TYR A 241 28.46 15.25 20.31
CA TYR A 241 27.24 14.89 19.57
C TYR A 241 26.29 16.09 19.55
N ARG A 242 25.91 16.53 18.35
CA ARG A 242 25.06 17.71 18.14
C ARG A 242 23.58 17.31 18.02
N LEU A 243 22.84 17.43 19.12
CA LEU A 243 21.40 17.21 19.18
C LEU A 243 20.63 18.47 18.77
N VAL A 244 19.72 18.33 17.81
CA VAL A 244 18.74 19.35 17.40
C VAL A 244 17.39 18.67 17.20
N PHE A 245 16.32 19.29 17.69
CA PHE A 245 14.94 18.90 17.41
C PHE A 245 14.42 19.76 16.26
N ALA A 246 13.77 19.16 15.27
CA ALA A 246 13.16 19.86 14.15
C ALA A 246 11.65 19.59 14.11
N THR A 247 10.88 20.65 13.97
CA THR A 247 9.43 20.66 13.78
C THR A 247 9.12 21.43 12.50
N PHE A 248 8.37 20.83 11.60
CA PHE A 248 7.82 21.52 10.42
C PHE A 248 6.30 21.53 10.45
N ALA A 249 5.73 22.61 9.92
CA ALA A 249 4.31 22.76 9.62
C ALA A 249 4.15 23.14 8.14
N THR A 250 3.05 22.70 7.53
CA THR A 250 2.68 22.95 6.13
C THR A 250 1.24 23.47 6.04
N ARG A 251 0.80 23.88 4.85
CA ARG A 251 -0.58 24.31 4.57
C ARG A 251 -1.53 23.11 4.66
N GLY A 252 -2.71 23.23 5.27
CA GLY A 252 -3.62 22.09 5.52
C GLY A 252 -4.23 21.42 4.29
N PHE A 253 -4.01 21.95 3.08
CA PHE A 253 -4.36 21.30 1.81
C PHE A 253 -3.17 20.58 1.14
N LEU A 254 -1.95 20.73 1.67
CA LEU A 254 -0.74 20.03 1.21
C LEU A 254 -0.49 18.80 2.08
N ARG A 255 -0.05 17.70 1.46
CA ARG A 255 0.20 16.44 2.15
C ARG A 255 1.38 16.57 3.16
N GLN A 256 1.24 15.93 4.31
CA GLN A 256 2.32 15.76 5.30
C GLN A 256 3.48 14.91 4.74
N GLU A 257 4.72 15.27 5.03
CA GLU A 257 5.91 14.45 4.77
C GLU A 257 5.88 13.19 5.67
N GLU A 258 5.77 13.41 6.97
CA GLU A 258 5.54 12.37 7.98
C GLU A 258 4.03 12.20 8.18
N ASN A 259 3.49 11.08 7.71
CA ASN A 259 2.06 10.78 7.80
C ASN A 259 1.65 10.53 9.27
N GLN A 260 1.14 11.56 9.94
CA GLN A 260 0.87 11.52 11.38
C GLN A 260 -0.23 10.50 11.74
N PHE A 261 -1.19 10.25 10.83
CA PHE A 261 -2.27 9.28 11.03
C PHE A 261 -1.78 7.82 11.14
N LEU A 262 -0.61 7.51 10.59
CA LEU A 262 0.03 6.18 10.68
C LEU A 262 1.23 6.18 11.63
N SER A 263 1.88 7.33 11.82
CA SER A 263 3.09 7.46 12.64
C SER A 263 2.76 7.66 14.12
N VAL A 264 1.67 8.36 14.45
CA VAL A 264 1.22 8.53 15.84
C VAL A 264 0.13 7.49 16.15
N PRO A 265 0.36 6.56 17.10
CA PRO A 265 -0.66 5.58 17.47
C PRO A 265 -1.94 6.25 17.96
N LEU A 266 -3.10 5.71 17.58
CA LEU A 266 -4.40 6.36 17.80
C LEU A 266 -4.70 6.55 19.30
N GLU A 267 -4.24 5.64 20.15
CA GLU A 267 -4.30 5.72 21.61
C GLU A 267 -3.42 6.83 22.20
N VAL A 268 -2.35 7.25 21.52
CA VAL A 268 -1.55 8.43 21.89
C VAL A 268 -2.23 9.70 21.36
N ALA A 269 -2.68 9.71 20.11
CA ALA A 269 -3.42 10.84 19.53
C ALA A 269 -4.67 11.21 20.36
N ARG A 270 -5.39 10.21 20.89
CA ARG A 270 -6.55 10.38 21.78
C ARG A 270 -6.23 11.01 23.15
N GLN A 271 -4.98 11.00 23.60
CA GLN A 271 -4.58 11.61 24.89
C GLN A 271 -4.30 13.12 24.78
N TYR A 272 -4.04 13.62 23.56
CA TYR A 272 -3.82 15.05 23.33
C TYR A 272 -5.12 15.86 23.35
N ASN A 273 -5.02 17.18 23.58
CA ASN A 273 -6.19 18.07 23.50
C ASN A 273 -6.61 18.31 22.04
N HIS A 274 -7.85 18.81 21.82
CA HIS A 274 -8.40 18.99 20.47
C HIS A 274 -7.59 19.96 19.59
N GLU A 275 -6.95 20.98 20.18
CA GLU A 275 -6.08 21.90 19.44
C GLU A 275 -4.84 21.18 18.89
N THR A 276 -4.22 20.32 19.69
CA THR A 276 -3.11 19.46 19.24
C THR A 276 -3.59 18.42 18.24
N GLN A 277 -4.72 17.75 18.50
CA GLN A 277 -5.30 16.76 17.57
C GLN A 277 -5.57 17.36 16.19
N ALA A 278 -6.19 18.55 16.13
CA ALA A 278 -6.39 19.28 14.90
C ALA A 278 -5.06 19.62 14.22
N PHE A 279 -4.10 20.18 14.97
CA PHE A 279 -2.81 20.60 14.42
C PHE A 279 -1.91 19.43 13.97
N ILE A 280 -2.04 18.21 14.50
CA ILE A 280 -1.30 17.04 13.98
C ILE A 280 -1.99 16.37 12.79
N GLY A 281 -3.25 16.72 12.47
CA GLY A 281 -3.95 16.26 11.26
C GLY A 281 -5.41 15.84 11.47
N TYR A 282 -5.87 15.62 12.70
CA TYR A 282 -7.25 15.20 13.00
C TYR A 282 -8.25 16.37 12.96
N SER A 283 -8.25 17.11 11.86
CA SER A 283 -9.25 18.13 11.52
C SER A 283 -9.35 18.29 10.00
N LEU A 284 -10.46 18.84 9.52
CA LEU A 284 -10.59 19.22 8.11
C LEU A 284 -9.88 20.54 7.83
N SER A 285 -9.29 20.63 6.64
CA SER A 285 -8.96 21.90 6.01
C SER A 285 -10.07 22.29 5.04
N ASP A 286 -10.64 23.48 5.20
CA ASP A 286 -11.61 24.04 4.26
C ASP A 286 -11.09 23.97 2.81
N PRO A 287 -11.95 23.73 1.81
CA PRO A 287 -13.40 23.50 1.94
C PRO A 287 -13.79 22.04 2.24
N ALA A 288 -12.89 21.06 2.05
CA ALA A 288 -13.20 19.63 2.15
C ALA A 288 -11.96 18.69 2.29
N CYS A 289 -10.76 19.22 2.51
CA CYS A 289 -9.55 18.39 2.57
C CYS A 289 -9.47 17.62 3.90
N GLY A 290 -9.18 16.31 3.84
CA GLY A 290 -9.04 15.43 5.01
C GLY A 290 -10.30 14.66 5.42
N TYR A 291 -11.32 14.55 4.57
CA TYR A 291 -12.53 13.77 4.89
C TYR A 291 -12.25 12.26 4.94
N VAL A 292 -13.11 11.52 5.66
CA VAL A 292 -13.13 10.05 5.68
C VAL A 292 -14.57 9.59 5.46
N ASP A 293 -14.81 8.66 4.53
CA ASP A 293 -16.13 8.10 4.19
C ASP A 293 -17.22 9.15 3.89
N GLN A 294 -16.83 10.27 3.25
CA GLN A 294 -17.62 11.50 3.04
C GLN A 294 -18.11 12.20 4.34
N THR A 295 -17.75 11.68 5.51
CA THR A 295 -18.01 12.31 6.81
C THR A 295 -16.88 13.28 7.20
N LEU A 296 -17.22 14.26 8.04
CA LEU A 296 -16.23 15.18 8.58
C LEU A 296 -15.49 14.50 9.73
N LEU A 297 -14.16 14.63 9.81
CA LEU A 297 -13.37 14.08 10.91
C LEU A 297 -13.89 14.59 12.26
N VAL A 298 -14.31 13.65 13.11
CA VAL A 298 -15.00 13.93 14.37
C VAL A 298 -14.04 14.51 15.40
N VAL A 299 -14.33 15.73 15.85
CA VAL A 299 -13.79 16.25 17.12
C VAL A 299 -14.70 15.72 18.25
N PRO A 300 -14.17 14.99 19.25
CA PRO A 300 -14.96 14.56 20.40
C PRO A 300 -15.54 15.76 21.17
N ALA A 301 -16.77 15.66 21.63
CA ALA A 301 -17.42 16.75 22.35
C ALA A 301 -16.77 17.01 23.73
N ALA A 302 -16.74 18.28 24.15
CA ALA A 302 -16.20 18.66 25.45
C ALA A 302 -17.00 18.03 26.61
N LYS A 303 -16.29 17.56 27.65
CA LYS A 303 -16.85 16.85 28.82
C LYS A 303 -18.05 17.59 29.42
N GLY A 304 -19.24 17.02 29.29
CA GLY A 304 -20.49 17.58 29.82
C GLY A 304 -21.73 17.11 29.07
N ALA A 305 -21.62 16.89 27.76
CA ALA A 305 -22.51 15.97 27.05
C ALA A 305 -22.10 14.51 27.34
N GLY A 306 -23.04 13.58 27.26
CA GLY A 306 -22.73 12.14 27.17
C GLY A 306 -22.10 11.81 25.81
N ASP A 307 -21.68 10.56 25.63
CA ASP A 307 -20.77 10.09 24.57
C ASP A 307 -21.35 10.06 23.13
N ALA A 308 -22.33 10.94 22.84
CA ALA A 308 -22.82 11.21 21.51
C ALA A 308 -21.79 12.02 20.70
N ILE A 309 -21.12 11.35 19.78
CA ILE A 309 -20.47 11.97 18.63
C ILE A 309 -21.54 12.71 17.81
N VAL A 310 -21.47 14.03 17.74
CA VAL A 310 -22.39 14.86 16.94
C VAL A 310 -21.67 15.28 15.66
N PRO A 311 -22.15 14.87 14.46
CA PRO A 311 -21.58 15.35 13.21
C PRO A 311 -21.90 16.84 13.02
N VAL A 312 -20.88 17.64 12.72
CA VAL A 312 -21.11 19.00 12.20
C VAL A 312 -21.65 18.86 10.79
N GLN A 313 -22.92 19.17 10.59
CA GLN A 313 -23.57 19.10 9.29
C GLN A 313 -23.15 20.31 8.44
N PHE A 314 -22.99 20.11 7.12
CA PHE A 314 -22.70 21.21 6.20
C PHE A 314 -23.80 22.27 6.28
N VAL A 315 -23.45 23.50 6.68
CA VAL A 315 -24.35 24.65 6.60
C VAL A 315 -24.38 25.14 5.15
N ALA A 316 -25.12 24.41 4.32
CA ALA A 316 -25.78 25.01 3.16
C ALA A 316 -27.00 25.82 3.63
N ASP A 317 -27.43 26.75 2.78
CA ASP A 317 -28.65 27.57 2.90
C ASP A 317 -28.76 28.49 4.13
N ALA A 318 -28.41 29.77 3.92
CA ALA A 318 -28.71 30.86 4.86
C ALA A 318 -29.07 32.17 4.12
N ALA A 319 -30.25 32.22 3.50
CA ALA A 319 -30.80 33.42 2.87
C ALA A 319 -32.34 33.48 2.96
N PRO A 320 -32.97 34.67 3.02
CA PRO A 320 -32.47 35.88 3.65
C PRO A 320 -33.57 36.58 4.50
N THR A 321 -33.61 36.32 5.81
CA THR A 321 -34.43 37.10 6.76
C THR A 321 -33.61 37.52 7.97
N GLY A 322 -33.62 38.82 8.28
CA GLY A 322 -32.68 39.41 9.23
C GLY A 322 -33.09 39.26 10.70
N PHE A 323 -32.29 38.53 11.48
CA PHE A 323 -32.16 38.73 12.93
C PHE A 323 -30.68 38.73 13.32
N THR A 324 -30.29 39.67 14.19
CA THR A 324 -28.88 40.04 14.40
C THR A 324 -28.18 39.12 15.40
N VAL A 325 -26.94 38.71 15.10
CA VAL A 325 -26.09 37.92 16.01
C VAL A 325 -25.61 38.78 17.19
N LYS A 326 -26.47 38.93 18.21
CA LYS A 326 -26.15 39.67 19.44
C LYS A 326 -26.86 39.15 20.71
N ALA A 327 -27.28 37.88 20.70
CA ALA A 327 -28.10 37.29 21.77
C ALA A 327 -27.77 35.82 22.12
N ILE A 328 -26.49 35.40 21.99
CA ILE A 328 -26.01 34.11 22.52
C ILE A 328 -24.89 34.37 23.53
N LEU A 329 -25.23 35.05 24.62
CA LEU A 329 -24.35 35.25 25.78
C LEU A 329 -25.10 35.53 27.10
N GLN A 330 -26.43 35.33 27.14
CA GLN A 330 -27.25 35.50 28.34
C GLN A 330 -28.31 34.40 28.46
N ASP A 331 -28.66 34.10 29.71
CA ASP A 331 -29.87 33.42 30.20
C ASP A 331 -30.12 31.95 29.82
N PHE A 332 -29.33 31.07 30.45
CA PHE A 332 -29.84 29.79 30.93
C PHE A 332 -30.88 30.02 32.04
N ASN A 333 -32.19 29.90 31.78
CA ASN A 333 -33.18 29.58 32.82
C ASN A 333 -34.59 29.16 32.31
N SER A 334 -34.97 27.92 32.63
CA SER A 334 -36.36 27.41 32.75
C SER A 334 -37.24 27.23 31.48
N PRO A 335 -38.32 26.39 31.50
CA PRO A 335 -38.71 25.58 30.33
C PRO A 335 -40.23 25.60 29.93
N MET A 336 -40.59 24.70 28.99
CA MET A 336 -41.92 24.43 28.37
C MET A 336 -42.31 25.40 27.23
N SER A 337 -43.11 25.05 26.20
CA SER A 337 -43.86 23.82 25.83
C SER A 337 -43.92 23.62 24.28
N ALA A 338 -44.44 22.47 23.82
CA ALA A 338 -44.61 22.09 22.39
C ALA A 338 -46.02 22.43 21.82
N PRO A 339 -46.48 21.91 20.65
CA PRO A 339 -45.95 21.90 19.25
C PRO A 339 -47.01 22.47 18.23
N LEU A 340 -46.76 22.39 16.90
CA LEU A 340 -47.74 22.17 15.77
C LEU A 340 -47.06 22.39 14.38
N THR A 341 -46.75 21.34 13.59
CA THR A 341 -47.48 20.78 12.40
C THR A 341 -47.46 21.52 11.04
N SER A 342 -46.84 20.85 10.06
CA SER A 342 -47.41 20.42 8.76
C SER A 342 -48.02 21.39 7.74
N LYS A 343 -47.43 21.44 6.52
CA LYS A 343 -48.08 21.28 5.19
C LYS A 343 -47.03 21.20 4.06
N MET A 344 -47.10 20.22 3.13
CA MET A 344 -47.74 20.25 1.78
C MET A 344 -47.10 21.24 0.77
N GLN A 345 -46.92 20.96 -0.54
CA GLN A 345 -46.99 19.71 -1.34
C GLN A 345 -46.49 19.97 -2.80
N PHE A 346 -46.21 18.91 -3.56
CA PHE A 346 -46.28 18.78 -5.04
C PHE A 346 -45.39 19.60 -6.01
N LEU A 347 -44.55 18.83 -6.72
CA LEU A 347 -44.14 18.85 -8.14
C LEU A 347 -45.05 19.56 -9.17
N LEU A 348 -44.48 20.01 -10.32
CA LEU A 348 -44.65 19.37 -11.67
C LEU A 348 -44.00 20.16 -12.86
N GLN A 349 -43.40 19.41 -13.82
CA GLN A 349 -43.30 19.60 -15.30
C GLN A 349 -42.62 20.85 -15.94
N MET A 350 -41.67 20.70 -16.90
CA MET A 350 -41.74 20.65 -18.40
C MET A 350 -42.12 22.01 -19.08
N GLU A 351 -41.67 22.43 -20.28
CA GLU A 351 -40.98 21.77 -21.41
C GLU A 351 -40.15 22.77 -22.30
N SER A 352 -39.55 22.27 -23.39
CA SER A 352 -38.67 22.84 -24.45
C SER A 352 -38.87 24.24 -25.09
N ASP A 353 -37.80 24.81 -25.68
CA ASP A 353 -37.83 25.70 -26.88
C ASP A 353 -36.46 25.71 -27.65
N PRO A 354 -36.37 25.85 -29.01
CA PRO A 354 -35.09 25.79 -29.75
C PRO A 354 -34.77 26.96 -30.73
N SER A 355 -33.52 26.96 -31.24
CA SER A 355 -32.98 27.61 -32.46
C SER A 355 -32.39 29.05 -32.40
N ILE A 356 -31.25 29.21 -33.10
CA ILE A 356 -30.75 30.39 -33.88
C ILE A 356 -29.49 29.94 -34.66
N ILE A 357 -29.06 30.65 -35.73
CA ILE A 357 -28.18 30.14 -36.81
C ILE A 357 -26.86 30.95 -36.98
N TYR A 358 -25.85 30.28 -37.55
CA TYR A 358 -24.47 30.70 -37.91
C TYR A 358 -24.32 31.96 -38.80
N PRO A 359 -23.06 32.45 -38.98
CA PRO A 359 -22.36 32.12 -40.24
C PRO A 359 -20.89 31.63 -40.10
N SER A 360 -20.36 31.06 -41.18
CA SER A 360 -18.96 30.66 -41.47
C SER A 360 -18.15 31.84 -42.10
N GLU A 361 -16.91 31.81 -42.62
CA GLU A 361 -15.94 30.83 -43.23
C GLU A 361 -14.49 31.34 -42.95
N SER A 362 -13.31 30.75 -43.26
CA SER A 362 -12.78 29.53 -43.93
C SER A 362 -11.44 29.12 -43.20
N GLU A 363 -10.40 28.36 -43.64
CA GLU A 363 -9.97 27.65 -44.88
C GLU A 363 -8.84 26.59 -44.56
N GLU A 364 -8.21 25.99 -45.58
CA GLU A 364 -7.01 25.08 -45.52
C GLU A 364 -5.90 25.59 -46.51
N PRO A 365 -4.86 24.86 -47.04
CA PRO A 365 -4.30 23.50 -46.82
C PRO A 365 -2.74 23.34 -46.82
N LEU A 366 -2.24 22.10 -47.03
CA LEU A 366 -0.85 21.55 -46.99
C LEU A 366 -0.27 21.20 -48.42
N PRO A 367 0.86 20.44 -48.62
CA PRO A 367 2.16 20.29 -47.93
C PRO A 367 3.38 20.79 -48.79
N PRO A 368 4.15 20.09 -49.69
CA PRO A 368 4.58 18.67 -49.90
C PRO A 368 6.11 18.37 -50.13
N THR A 369 6.62 17.22 -49.63
CA THR A 369 7.68 16.28 -50.17
C THR A 369 9.14 16.78 -50.51
N ALA A 370 10.20 15.98 -50.81
CA ALA A 370 10.40 14.54 -51.11
C ALA A 370 11.86 13.99 -50.87
N GLU A 371 12.03 12.66 -50.65
CA GLU A 371 13.07 11.70 -51.20
C GLU A 371 14.63 11.95 -51.06
N ASN A 372 15.60 11.00 -51.25
CA ASN A 372 15.63 9.57 -51.66
C ASN A 372 16.92 8.73 -51.26
N SER A 373 16.77 7.40 -51.14
CA SER A 373 17.67 6.28 -51.59
C SER A 373 19.07 5.87 -51.01
N ASN A 374 19.24 4.53 -50.88
CA ASN A 374 20.38 3.63 -51.25
C ASN A 374 21.70 3.44 -50.45
N GLY A 375 21.95 2.18 -50.00
CA GLY A 375 22.94 1.30 -50.67
C GLY A 375 24.06 0.59 -49.85
N GLY A 376 24.32 -0.71 -50.14
CA GLY A 376 25.63 -1.38 -49.93
C GLY A 376 25.68 -2.65 -49.04
N SER A 377 26.50 -3.66 -49.38
CA SER A 377 26.66 -4.89 -48.57
C SER A 377 27.98 -5.68 -48.76
N SER A 378 28.31 -6.50 -47.76
CA SER A 378 29.22 -7.68 -47.76
C SER A 378 30.76 -7.52 -47.88
N LYS A 379 31.51 -8.14 -46.94
CA LYS A 379 32.30 -9.39 -47.15
C LYS A 379 33.01 -9.89 -45.87
N SER A 380 33.50 -11.13 -45.91
CA SER A 380 34.14 -11.96 -44.85
C SER A 380 35.60 -12.33 -45.27
N PRO A 381 36.34 -13.39 -44.80
CA PRO A 381 36.12 -14.45 -43.78
C PRO A 381 37.40 -14.79 -42.91
N ILE A 382 37.55 -16.07 -42.45
CA ILE A 382 38.80 -16.79 -42.00
C ILE A 382 39.31 -16.49 -40.57
N GLU A 383 39.81 -17.39 -39.70
CA GLU A 383 39.83 -18.88 -39.46
C GLU A 383 40.11 -19.06 -37.92
N MET A 384 39.56 -20.00 -37.13
CA MET A 384 39.65 -21.48 -37.03
C MET A 384 40.92 -22.11 -36.40
N ILE A 385 40.68 -23.05 -35.47
CA ILE A 385 41.53 -24.16 -34.93
C ILE A 385 42.38 -23.95 -33.63
N PRO A 386 42.54 -24.99 -32.75
CA PRO A 386 42.98 -24.92 -31.33
C PRO A 386 44.31 -25.72 -31.12
N PRO A 387 44.63 -26.49 -30.04
CA PRO A 387 44.09 -26.65 -28.66
C PRO A 387 45.17 -26.71 -27.53
N THR A 388 44.78 -26.98 -26.26
CA THR A 388 45.24 -28.15 -25.43
C THR A 388 44.78 -28.07 -23.96
N SER A 389 44.70 -29.24 -23.30
CA SER A 389 44.68 -29.42 -21.83
C SER A 389 45.87 -30.32 -21.45
N PRO A 390 46.31 -30.37 -20.17
CA PRO A 390 45.92 -31.53 -19.36
C PRO A 390 45.77 -31.32 -17.83
N SER A 391 45.17 -32.35 -17.23
CA SER A 391 45.03 -32.72 -15.80
C SER A 391 46.15 -32.37 -14.80
N ASN A 392 45.77 -32.09 -13.54
CA ASN A 392 45.91 -33.05 -12.41
C ASN A 392 45.40 -32.49 -11.06
N SER A 393 45.10 -33.39 -10.11
CA SER A 393 44.89 -33.12 -8.66
C SER A 393 46.12 -33.60 -7.87
N PRO A 394 46.36 -33.17 -6.59
CA PRO A 394 45.61 -33.71 -5.44
C PRO A 394 45.41 -32.74 -4.24
N SER A 395 44.65 -33.19 -3.23
CA SER A 395 44.62 -32.69 -1.84
C SER A 395 45.92 -33.08 -1.08
N PRO A 396 46.26 -32.62 0.17
CA PRO A 396 45.36 -32.21 1.27
C PRO A 396 45.87 -31.08 2.22
N SER A 397 45.27 -31.03 3.44
CA SER A 397 45.80 -30.48 4.72
C SER A 397 45.29 -29.13 5.22
N VAL A 398 45.22 -29.02 6.56
CA VAL A 398 44.60 -27.93 7.35
C VAL A 398 45.65 -27.07 8.03
N VAL A 399 45.58 -25.75 7.88
CA VAL A 399 46.11 -24.74 8.82
C VAL A 399 45.17 -23.53 8.80
N ALA A 400 44.89 -22.93 9.96
CA ALA A 400 44.11 -21.69 10.08
C ALA A 400 45.03 -20.46 10.26
N ILE A 401 44.79 -19.39 9.48
CA ILE A 401 45.41 -18.06 9.62
C ILE A 401 44.32 -17.00 9.38
N GLN A 402 44.41 -15.86 10.06
CA GLN A 402 43.38 -14.81 10.07
C GLN A 402 43.61 -13.74 8.98
N SER A 403 42.55 -13.38 8.24
CA SER A 403 42.37 -12.09 7.53
C SER A 403 43.32 -11.80 6.34
N PRO A 404 43.08 -10.77 5.49
CA PRO A 404 41.96 -9.81 5.45
C PRO A 404 41.22 -9.68 4.09
N LEU A 405 40.21 -8.80 4.07
CA LEU A 405 39.73 -7.99 2.92
C LEU A 405 39.28 -8.68 1.60
N GLY A 406 38.01 -8.44 1.25
CA GLY A 406 37.69 -7.85 -0.07
C GLY A 406 36.56 -8.47 -0.90
N GLN A 407 35.49 -7.68 -1.09
CA GLN A 407 34.56 -7.69 -2.26
C GLN A 407 33.68 -8.94 -2.47
N THR A 408 32.49 -8.87 -3.08
CA THR A 408 31.43 -7.82 -3.18
C THR A 408 30.14 -8.56 -3.56
N GLY A 409 29.01 -8.23 -2.95
CA GLY A 409 27.74 -8.88 -3.27
C GLY A 409 26.58 -8.35 -2.45
N SER A 410 26.11 -7.15 -2.76
CA SER A 410 24.95 -6.55 -2.07
C SER A 410 23.67 -7.29 -2.45
N SER A 411 23.05 -7.97 -1.50
CA SER A 411 21.66 -8.40 -1.57
C SER A 411 20.87 -7.57 -0.56
N LEU A 412 19.80 -6.92 -1.02
CA LEU A 412 19.00 -6.00 -0.22
C LEU A 412 18.14 -6.77 0.78
N ALA A 413 18.53 -6.73 2.05
CA ALA A 413 17.71 -7.24 3.15
C ALA A 413 16.54 -6.29 3.45
N LEU A 414 15.39 -6.53 2.84
CA LEU A 414 14.14 -5.84 3.17
C LEU A 414 13.61 -6.32 4.53
N HIS A 415 13.18 -5.37 5.37
CA HIS A 415 12.55 -5.66 6.67
C HIS A 415 11.07 -6.06 6.53
N GLU A 416 10.58 -6.79 7.53
CA GLU A 416 9.22 -7.33 7.59
C GLU A 416 8.17 -6.23 7.88
N PRO A 417 6.98 -6.27 7.22
CA PRO A 417 5.81 -5.52 7.68
C PRO A 417 5.08 -6.27 8.80
N THR A 418 4.87 -5.60 9.93
CA THR A 418 4.29 -6.19 11.14
C THR A 418 2.79 -6.51 11.01
N MET A 419 2.37 -7.58 11.71
CA MET A 419 0.98 -8.03 11.94
C MET A 419 -0.10 -6.92 11.96
N LEU A 420 -0.87 -6.81 10.87
CA LEU A 420 -2.25 -6.27 10.93
C LEU A 420 -3.15 -7.27 11.65
N SER A 421 -3.08 -7.26 12.98
CA SER A 421 -3.82 -8.20 13.82
C SER A 421 -5.31 -7.86 13.91
N ILE A 422 -6.11 -8.92 14.09
CA ILE A 422 -7.57 -8.97 14.18
C ILE A 422 -8.17 -7.96 15.20
N GLN A 423 -7.37 -7.49 16.17
CA GLN A 423 -7.75 -6.56 17.23
C GLN A 423 -8.43 -5.27 16.76
N ALA A 424 -8.15 -4.79 15.54
CA ALA A 424 -8.75 -3.58 15.01
C ALA A 424 -10.28 -3.70 14.82
N ILE A 425 -10.80 -4.89 14.51
CA ILE A 425 -12.23 -5.12 14.24
C ILE A 425 -12.98 -5.58 15.52
N LEU A 426 -12.25 -6.11 16.51
CA LEU A 426 -12.75 -6.47 17.84
C LEU A 426 -13.31 -5.27 18.63
N ASN A 427 -12.77 -4.08 18.41
CA ASN A 427 -13.04 -2.90 19.24
C ASN A 427 -14.29 -2.10 18.81
N SER A 428 -15.13 -2.63 17.91
CA SER A 428 -16.35 -1.96 17.42
C SER A 428 -17.67 -2.65 17.82
N THR A 429 -17.64 -3.62 18.73
CA THR A 429 -18.85 -4.29 19.24
C THR A 429 -18.96 -4.18 20.75
N ASP A 430 -19.52 -3.07 21.24
CA ASP A 430 -19.95 -2.94 22.64
C ASP A 430 -21.46 -3.20 22.72
N GLY A 431 -21.85 -4.23 23.47
CA GLY A 431 -23.19 -4.84 23.40
C GLY A 431 -23.95 -4.73 24.71
N SER A 432 -24.96 -3.86 24.76
CA SER A 432 -25.88 -3.75 25.89
C SER A 432 -27.25 -4.36 25.58
N SER A 433 -27.47 -5.59 26.04
CA SER A 433 -28.80 -6.22 26.07
C SER A 433 -28.91 -7.22 27.23
N GLU A 434 -29.86 -7.00 28.13
CA GLU A 434 -30.11 -7.88 29.29
C GLU A 434 -30.83 -9.18 28.89
N PRO A 435 -30.60 -10.29 29.62
CA PRO A 435 -31.23 -11.57 29.33
C PRO A 435 -32.73 -11.57 29.66
N ARG A 436 -33.55 -12.22 28.82
CA ARG A 436 -34.93 -12.59 29.14
C ARG A 436 -35.04 -14.10 29.33
N GLU A 437 -35.83 -14.50 30.32
CA GLU A 437 -35.99 -15.90 30.72
C GLU A 437 -36.72 -16.73 29.65
N ALA A 438 -36.38 -18.02 29.60
CA ALA A 438 -36.96 -18.96 28.66
C ALA A 438 -38.33 -19.48 29.14
N SER A 439 -39.27 -19.62 28.20
CA SER A 439 -40.50 -20.40 28.40
C SER A 439 -40.63 -21.46 27.30
N THR A 440 -40.99 -22.68 27.69
CA THR A 440 -40.92 -23.88 26.84
C THR A 440 -42.30 -24.31 26.35
N GLU A 441 -42.59 -24.13 25.06
CA GLU A 441 -43.52 -24.99 24.30
C GLU A 441 -43.07 -25.06 22.82
N PRO A 442 -43.34 -26.18 22.11
CA PRO A 442 -42.86 -26.37 20.75
C PRO A 442 -43.67 -25.57 19.72
N ARG A 443 -42.98 -24.98 18.73
CA ARG A 443 -43.60 -24.33 17.56
C ARG A 443 -43.08 -24.90 16.24
N ASP A 444 -43.81 -24.57 15.18
CA ASP A 444 -43.92 -25.39 13.96
C ASP A 444 -42.80 -25.15 12.92
N LYS A 445 -42.74 -26.04 11.92
CA LYS A 445 -41.73 -26.04 10.85
C LYS A 445 -42.07 -25.06 9.72
N SER A 446 -42.02 -23.75 9.98
CA SER A 446 -42.26 -22.73 8.93
C SER A 446 -41.29 -21.56 8.87
N ASP A 447 -40.76 -21.08 10.00
CA ASP A 447 -40.08 -19.78 10.04
C ASP A 447 -38.56 -19.90 10.24
N ASN A 448 -37.80 -19.55 9.19
CA ASN A 448 -36.35 -19.43 9.23
C ASN A 448 -35.97 -17.93 9.15
N PRO A 449 -35.31 -17.31 10.17
CA PRO A 449 -35.19 -15.85 10.27
C PRO A 449 -34.46 -15.12 9.12
N CYS A 450 -33.72 -15.85 8.28
CA CYS A 450 -32.78 -15.30 7.29
C CYS A 450 -33.44 -14.80 5.97
N GLN A 451 -34.75 -14.53 5.92
CA GLN A 451 -35.44 -14.14 4.66
C GLN A 451 -35.74 -12.64 4.48
N SER A 452 -35.63 -11.80 5.50
CA SER A 452 -36.25 -10.45 5.49
C SER A 452 -35.32 -9.26 5.17
N LEU A 453 -34.14 -9.47 4.57
CA LEU A 453 -33.16 -8.39 4.30
C LEU A 453 -32.54 -8.41 2.89
N TRP A 454 -33.10 -9.20 1.96
CA TRP A 454 -32.57 -9.34 0.61
C TRP A 454 -33.10 -8.25 -0.33
N LEU A 455 -32.19 -7.53 -0.97
CA LEU A 455 -32.48 -6.62 -2.09
C LEU A 455 -33.10 -7.41 -3.26
N ASP A 456 -33.95 -6.77 -4.07
CA ASP A 456 -34.60 -7.38 -5.25
C ASP A 456 -33.60 -8.01 -6.24
N GLU A 457 -32.34 -7.56 -6.25
CA GLU A 457 -31.25 -8.11 -7.06
C GLU A 457 -30.75 -9.50 -6.61
N THR A 458 -30.97 -9.88 -5.35
CA THR A 458 -30.34 -11.07 -4.73
C THR A 458 -30.57 -12.37 -5.53
N PRO A 459 -31.78 -12.67 -6.05
CA PRO A 459 -32.00 -13.86 -6.86
C PRO A 459 -31.19 -13.85 -8.16
N ARG A 460 -31.03 -12.68 -8.81
CA ARG A 460 -30.26 -12.50 -10.06
C ARG A 460 -28.78 -12.80 -9.85
N LEU A 461 -28.22 -12.32 -8.74
CA LEU A 461 -26.84 -12.61 -8.35
C LEU A 461 -26.64 -14.10 -8.02
N LEU A 462 -27.55 -14.70 -7.24
CA LEU A 462 -27.48 -16.13 -6.92
C LEU A 462 -27.61 -17.01 -8.18
N GLU A 463 -28.45 -16.64 -9.14
CA GLU A 463 -28.58 -17.35 -10.41
C GLU A 463 -27.30 -17.25 -11.25
N HIS A 464 -26.70 -16.06 -11.40
CA HIS A 464 -25.42 -15.91 -12.11
C HIS A 464 -24.27 -16.64 -11.40
N PHE A 465 -24.24 -16.65 -10.06
CA PHE A 465 -23.28 -17.46 -9.30
C PHE A 465 -23.43 -18.94 -9.64
N GLN A 466 -24.66 -19.45 -9.57
CA GLN A 466 -24.96 -20.86 -9.82
C GLN A 466 -24.70 -21.26 -11.28
N GLN A 467 -25.09 -20.46 -12.27
CA GLN A 467 -25.01 -20.86 -13.67
C GLN A 467 -23.67 -20.55 -14.34
N VAL A 468 -22.98 -19.48 -13.94
CA VAL A 468 -21.83 -18.93 -14.68
C VAL A 468 -20.55 -18.94 -13.84
N LEU A 469 -20.53 -18.18 -12.74
CA LEU A 469 -19.30 -17.93 -11.98
C LEU A 469 -18.77 -19.21 -11.30
N SER A 470 -19.65 -20.01 -10.69
CA SER A 470 -19.22 -21.30 -10.11
C SER A 470 -18.66 -22.27 -11.17
N GLU A 471 -19.09 -22.19 -12.44
CA GLU A 471 -18.45 -22.96 -13.52
C GLU A 471 -17.14 -22.32 -14.00
N ALA A 472 -16.99 -21.00 -13.99
CA ALA A 472 -15.70 -20.35 -14.26
C ALA A 472 -14.63 -20.76 -13.22
N LEU A 473 -15.03 -20.99 -11.96
CA LEU A 473 -14.12 -21.28 -10.84
C LEU A 473 -13.67 -22.75 -10.67
N THR A 474 -14.30 -23.73 -11.35
CA THR A 474 -13.91 -25.17 -11.25
C THR A 474 -13.89 -25.88 -12.60
N VAL A 475 -13.50 -27.15 -12.64
CA VAL A 475 -13.87 -28.14 -13.65
C VAL A 475 -15.02 -28.98 -13.08
N SER A 476 -16.07 -29.19 -13.87
CA SER A 476 -17.38 -29.76 -13.48
C SER A 476 -17.92 -30.54 -14.67
N ILE A 477 -18.10 -31.86 -14.52
CA ILE A 477 -18.33 -32.77 -15.67
C ILE A 477 -19.18 -33.97 -15.24
N GLY A 478 -20.32 -34.19 -15.92
CA GLY A 478 -21.18 -35.34 -15.68
C GLY A 478 -21.68 -35.41 -14.25
N GLU A 479 -21.36 -36.50 -13.53
CA GLU A 479 -21.73 -36.68 -12.12
C GLU A 479 -20.80 -35.95 -11.14
N ALA A 480 -19.66 -35.40 -11.60
CA ALA A 480 -18.73 -34.67 -10.77
C ALA A 480 -19.32 -33.31 -10.37
N ARG A 481 -19.91 -33.26 -9.17
CA ARG A 481 -20.57 -32.08 -8.60
C ARG A 481 -19.60 -30.91 -8.49
N ASN A 482 -20.07 -29.73 -8.91
CA ASN A 482 -19.36 -28.47 -8.76
C ASN A 482 -19.21 -28.14 -7.25
N PRO A 483 -17.99 -28.09 -6.68
CA PRO A 483 -17.79 -27.96 -5.24
C PRO A 483 -18.19 -26.57 -4.70
N PHE A 484 -18.21 -25.52 -5.53
CA PHE A 484 -18.76 -24.23 -5.12
C PHE A 484 -20.28 -24.30 -4.92
N ARG A 485 -20.99 -25.15 -5.68
CA ARG A 485 -22.41 -25.44 -5.47
C ARG A 485 -22.67 -26.46 -4.34
N GLU A 486 -21.81 -27.46 -4.16
CA GLU A 486 -22.01 -28.52 -3.16
C GLU A 486 -21.56 -28.13 -1.73
N HIS A 487 -20.55 -27.27 -1.59
CA HIS A 487 -19.96 -26.92 -0.29
C HIS A 487 -20.17 -25.46 0.09
N LEU A 488 -19.90 -24.53 -0.83
CA LEU A 488 -19.86 -23.11 -0.52
C LEU A 488 -21.24 -22.43 -0.56
N LEU A 489 -22.10 -22.79 -1.52
CA LEU A 489 -23.47 -22.27 -1.57
C LEU A 489 -24.34 -22.68 -0.35
N PRO A 490 -24.27 -23.93 0.18
CA PRO A 490 -24.95 -24.26 1.43
C PRO A 490 -24.42 -23.48 2.65
N LEU A 491 -23.12 -23.16 2.71
CA LEU A 491 -22.58 -22.27 3.75
C LEU A 491 -23.11 -20.85 3.61
N ALA A 492 -23.27 -20.33 2.39
CA ALA A 492 -23.85 -19.01 2.16
C ALA A 492 -25.26 -18.89 2.77
N TYR A 493 -26.13 -19.89 2.59
CA TYR A 493 -27.46 -19.92 3.21
C TYR A 493 -27.46 -20.14 4.74
N GLN A 494 -26.29 -20.29 5.37
CA GLN A 494 -26.13 -20.47 6.83
C GLN A 494 -25.35 -19.32 7.49
N HIS A 495 -24.56 -18.56 6.74
CA HIS A 495 -23.65 -17.54 7.27
C HIS A 495 -23.61 -16.28 6.39
N ASP A 496 -24.06 -15.16 6.93
CA ASP A 496 -24.16 -13.87 6.23
C ASP A 496 -22.82 -13.40 5.63
N SER A 497 -21.69 -13.68 6.28
CA SER A 497 -20.35 -13.33 5.77
C SER A 497 -20.04 -14.04 4.44
N VAL A 498 -20.42 -15.31 4.33
CA VAL A 498 -20.23 -16.12 3.12
C VAL A 498 -21.20 -15.67 2.04
N MET A 499 -22.45 -15.36 2.40
CA MET A 499 -23.44 -14.85 1.44
C MET A 499 -23.03 -13.49 0.87
N HIS A 500 -22.65 -12.53 1.70
CA HIS A 500 -22.20 -11.22 1.23
C HIS A 500 -20.91 -11.33 0.40
N ALA A 501 -19.94 -12.17 0.78
CA ALA A 501 -18.74 -12.36 -0.04
C ALA A 501 -19.06 -12.99 -1.42
N LEU A 502 -20.02 -13.93 -1.46
CA LEU A 502 -20.52 -14.58 -2.68
C LEU A 502 -21.23 -13.56 -3.59
N LEU A 503 -22.19 -12.80 -3.05
CA LEU A 503 -22.95 -11.80 -3.80
C LEU A 503 -22.04 -10.67 -4.32
N GLY A 504 -21.11 -10.18 -3.50
CA GLY A 504 -20.13 -9.17 -3.89
C GLY A 504 -19.23 -9.64 -5.02
N LEU A 505 -18.61 -10.82 -4.89
CA LEU A 505 -17.81 -11.42 -5.97
C LEU A 505 -18.63 -11.63 -7.26
N THR A 506 -19.90 -12.00 -7.13
CA THR A 506 -20.78 -12.21 -8.29
C THR A 506 -21.07 -10.90 -9.01
N ALA A 507 -21.40 -9.83 -8.30
CA ALA A 507 -21.61 -8.50 -8.89
C ALA A 507 -20.32 -7.97 -9.55
N CYS A 508 -19.17 -8.09 -8.87
CA CYS A 508 -17.85 -7.79 -9.45
C CYS A 508 -17.63 -8.51 -10.79
N HIS A 509 -17.95 -9.82 -10.84
CA HIS A 509 -17.82 -10.62 -12.07
C HIS A 509 -18.80 -10.21 -13.16
N MET A 510 -20.06 -9.90 -12.84
CA MET A 510 -21.04 -9.43 -13.82
C MET A 510 -20.62 -8.11 -14.47
N TYR A 511 -20.04 -7.19 -13.68
CA TYR A 511 -19.46 -5.94 -14.14
C TYR A 511 -18.20 -6.18 -15.01
N ASN A 512 -17.18 -6.85 -14.49
CA ASN A 512 -15.91 -7.05 -15.20
C ASN A 512 -15.97 -8.02 -16.40
N SER A 513 -17.00 -8.87 -16.49
CA SER A 513 -17.29 -9.67 -17.69
C SER A 513 -18.11 -8.93 -18.75
N GLY A 514 -18.50 -7.66 -18.50
CA GLY A 514 -19.31 -6.85 -19.41
C GLY A 514 -20.76 -7.31 -19.56
N ARG A 515 -21.24 -8.18 -18.67
CA ARG A 515 -22.62 -8.68 -18.66
C ARG A 515 -23.60 -7.69 -18.03
N ASP A 516 -23.13 -6.90 -17.08
CA ASP A 516 -23.86 -5.77 -16.50
C ASP A 516 -22.90 -4.63 -16.17
N ALA A 517 -22.70 -3.71 -17.12
CA ALA A 517 -21.81 -2.55 -16.96
C ALA A 517 -22.45 -1.38 -16.19
N SER A 518 -23.54 -1.60 -15.45
CA SER A 518 -24.16 -0.55 -14.64
C SER A 518 -23.27 -0.13 -13.46
N GLN A 519 -23.33 1.16 -13.11
CA GLN A 519 -22.72 1.66 -11.87
C GLN A 519 -23.42 1.10 -10.62
N GLU A 520 -24.69 0.69 -10.75
CA GLU A 520 -25.47 0.02 -9.72
C GLU A 520 -24.87 -1.35 -9.37
N CYS A 521 -24.53 -2.18 -10.37
CA CYS A 521 -23.87 -3.47 -10.15
C CYS A 521 -22.50 -3.31 -9.44
N LEU A 522 -21.72 -2.28 -9.81
CA LEU A 522 -20.46 -1.94 -9.13
C LEU A 522 -20.68 -1.49 -7.68
N ALA A 523 -21.72 -0.69 -7.40
CA ALA A 523 -22.07 -0.28 -6.04
C ALA A 523 -22.52 -1.47 -5.17
N THR A 524 -23.39 -2.34 -5.69
CA THR A 524 -23.83 -3.59 -5.04
C THR A 524 -22.64 -4.50 -4.72
N SER A 525 -21.65 -4.59 -5.62
CA SER A 525 -20.40 -5.33 -5.40
C SER A 525 -19.62 -4.82 -4.18
N LEU A 526 -19.39 -3.51 -4.10
CA LEU A 526 -18.63 -2.88 -3.02
C LEU A 526 -19.39 -2.93 -1.68
N GLN A 527 -20.70 -2.69 -1.68
CA GLN A 527 -21.54 -2.77 -0.49
C GLN A 527 -21.49 -4.17 0.14
N HIS A 528 -21.63 -5.22 -0.66
CA HIS A 528 -21.54 -6.60 -0.18
C HIS A 528 -20.11 -6.98 0.27
N ARG A 529 -19.05 -6.48 -0.36
CA ARG A 529 -17.67 -6.69 0.09
C ARG A 529 -17.43 -6.09 1.48
N VAL A 530 -17.92 -4.87 1.75
CA VAL A 530 -17.82 -4.22 3.07
C VAL A 530 -18.61 -5.00 4.12
N ALA A 531 -19.84 -5.41 3.83
CA ALA A 531 -20.66 -6.21 4.75
C ALA A 531 -19.99 -7.55 5.09
N ALA A 532 -19.41 -8.24 4.10
CA ALA A 532 -18.68 -9.48 4.30
C ALA A 532 -17.46 -9.33 5.23
N LEU A 533 -16.69 -8.24 5.08
CA LEU A 533 -15.55 -7.92 5.94
C LEU A 533 -15.98 -7.62 7.39
N GLN A 534 -17.10 -6.91 7.58
CA GLN A 534 -17.67 -6.63 8.90
C GLN A 534 -18.14 -7.92 9.60
N SER A 535 -18.89 -8.78 8.89
CA SER A 535 -19.34 -10.07 9.42
C SER A 535 -18.16 -11.03 9.72
N LEU A 536 -17.13 -11.05 8.86
CA LEU A 536 -15.89 -11.82 9.10
C LEU A 536 -15.17 -11.34 10.37
N GLY A 537 -15.10 -10.02 10.59
CA GLY A 537 -14.57 -9.44 11.82
C GLY A 537 -15.30 -9.90 13.08
N SER A 538 -16.63 -10.00 13.03
CA SER A 538 -17.45 -10.52 14.13
C SER A 538 -17.19 -12.02 14.43
N LEU A 539 -16.96 -12.84 13.39
CA LEU A 539 -16.57 -14.24 13.59
C LEU A 539 -15.16 -14.36 14.21
N LEU A 540 -14.19 -13.58 13.73
CA LEU A 540 -12.82 -13.56 14.29
C LEU A 540 -12.78 -12.97 15.71
N THR A 541 -13.69 -12.06 16.05
CA THR A 541 -13.94 -11.56 17.41
C THR A 541 -14.40 -12.68 18.36
N ARG A 542 -15.32 -13.53 17.88
CA ARG A 542 -15.84 -14.67 18.66
C ARG A 542 -14.81 -15.78 18.86
N GLU A 543 -13.94 -16.03 17.87
CA GLU A 543 -12.83 -16.98 18.05
C GLU A 543 -11.90 -16.59 19.22
N GLN A 544 -11.57 -15.31 19.38
CA GLN A 544 -10.73 -14.86 20.51
C GLN A 544 -11.41 -14.95 21.88
N THR A 545 -12.75 -15.00 21.94
CA THR A 545 -13.52 -14.81 23.19
C THR A 545 -14.27 -16.04 23.66
N SER A 546 -14.79 -16.87 22.75
CA SER A 546 -15.49 -18.13 23.07
C SER A 546 -14.92 -19.36 22.36
N GLY A 547 -14.10 -19.17 21.32
CA GLY A 547 -13.86 -20.19 20.31
C GLY A 547 -15.06 -20.36 19.36
N LEU A 548 -14.82 -20.98 18.21
CA LEU A 548 -15.80 -21.22 17.15
C LEU A 548 -16.30 -22.67 17.04
N MET A 549 -17.48 -22.84 16.43
CA MET A 549 -17.95 -24.13 15.95
C MET A 549 -17.30 -24.52 14.60
N THR A 550 -17.24 -25.81 14.28
CA THR A 550 -16.63 -26.30 13.02
C THR A 550 -17.24 -25.68 11.76
N THR A 551 -18.54 -25.39 11.76
CA THR A 551 -19.22 -24.70 10.64
C THR A 551 -18.81 -23.22 10.52
N GLU A 552 -18.41 -22.59 11.63
CA GLU A 552 -17.94 -21.21 11.66
C GLU A 552 -16.46 -21.10 11.23
N ASP A 553 -15.62 -22.09 11.59
CA ASP A 553 -14.29 -22.29 10.99
C ASP A 553 -14.40 -22.45 9.46
N GLU A 554 -15.35 -23.25 8.96
CA GLU A 554 -15.63 -23.39 7.53
C GLU A 554 -16.18 -22.09 6.90
N ALA A 555 -17.04 -21.34 7.60
CA ALA A 555 -17.55 -20.05 7.14
C ALA A 555 -16.45 -18.99 7.01
N ILE A 556 -15.49 -18.93 7.94
CA ILE A 556 -14.32 -18.05 7.85
C ILE A 556 -13.48 -18.40 6.61
N LEU A 557 -13.12 -19.68 6.43
CA LEU A 557 -12.32 -20.13 5.29
C LEU A 557 -13.03 -19.87 3.94
N ALA A 558 -14.35 -20.08 3.87
CA ALA A 558 -15.15 -19.77 2.69
C ALA A 558 -15.23 -18.26 2.42
N THR A 559 -15.43 -17.43 3.45
CA THR A 559 -15.49 -15.97 3.33
C THR A 559 -14.16 -15.42 2.80
N VAL A 560 -13.02 -15.87 3.35
CA VAL A 560 -11.70 -15.45 2.88
C VAL A 560 -11.40 -15.93 1.47
N LEU A 561 -11.76 -17.17 1.10
CA LEU A 561 -11.61 -17.67 -0.26
C LEU A 561 -12.36 -16.78 -1.28
N LEU A 562 -13.59 -16.38 -0.95
CA LEU A 562 -14.41 -15.50 -1.79
C LEU A 562 -13.84 -14.08 -1.89
N LEU A 563 -13.37 -13.50 -0.78
CA LEU A 563 -12.77 -12.16 -0.76
C LEU A 563 -11.46 -12.10 -1.56
N VAL A 564 -10.58 -13.09 -1.42
CA VAL A 564 -9.34 -13.15 -2.24
C VAL A 564 -9.69 -13.37 -3.72
N THR A 565 -10.73 -14.16 -4.03
CA THR A 565 -11.23 -14.29 -5.40
C THR A 565 -11.84 -12.98 -5.93
N HIS A 566 -12.45 -12.16 -5.06
CA HIS A 566 -12.99 -10.84 -5.40
C HIS A 566 -11.86 -9.89 -5.83
N ASP A 567 -10.76 -9.82 -5.08
CA ASP A 567 -9.60 -8.99 -5.44
C ASP A 567 -9.05 -9.35 -6.84
N ILE A 568 -8.93 -10.66 -7.13
CA ILE A 568 -8.45 -11.19 -8.42
C ILE A 568 -9.44 -10.88 -9.54
N CYS A 569 -10.75 -10.96 -9.26
CA CYS A 569 -11.80 -10.60 -10.20
C CYS A 569 -11.81 -9.10 -10.52
N GLU A 570 -11.63 -8.26 -9.50
CA GLU A 570 -11.70 -6.80 -9.57
C GLU A 570 -10.48 -6.18 -10.27
N THR A 571 -9.28 -6.53 -9.80
CA THR A 571 -8.01 -5.86 -10.20
C THR A 571 -6.96 -6.82 -10.77
N GLY A 572 -7.18 -8.13 -10.69
CA GLY A 572 -6.15 -9.13 -10.97
C GLY A 572 -5.02 -9.18 -9.93
N ILE A 573 -5.17 -8.50 -8.77
CA ILE A 573 -4.19 -8.46 -7.69
C ILE A 573 -4.91 -8.56 -6.34
N SER A 574 -4.65 -9.61 -5.55
CA SER A 574 -4.88 -9.51 -4.10
C SER A 574 -3.75 -8.69 -3.48
N SER A 575 -4.08 -7.45 -3.10
CA SER A 575 -3.09 -6.40 -2.75
C SER A 575 -2.36 -6.65 -1.44
N HIS A 576 -2.95 -7.46 -0.55
CA HIS A 576 -2.37 -7.81 0.74
C HIS A 576 -2.58 -9.29 1.03
N GLY A 577 -1.49 -10.07 1.00
CA GLY A 577 -1.51 -11.49 1.36
C GLY A 577 -1.95 -11.80 2.80
N THR A 578 -2.19 -10.77 3.62
CA THR A 578 -2.71 -10.82 5.00
C THR A 578 -3.94 -11.72 5.14
N HIS A 579 -4.88 -11.69 4.18
CA HIS A 579 -6.07 -12.55 4.23
C HIS A 579 -5.71 -14.04 4.15
N LEU A 580 -4.83 -14.44 3.21
CA LEU A 580 -4.34 -15.83 3.12
C LEU A 580 -3.49 -16.20 4.34
N THR A 581 -2.55 -15.34 4.73
CA THR A 581 -1.65 -15.58 5.88
C THR A 581 -2.43 -15.75 7.20
N GLY A 582 -3.49 -14.97 7.41
CA GLY A 582 -4.37 -15.08 8.59
C GLY A 582 -5.14 -16.41 8.70
N MET A 583 -5.24 -17.19 7.61
CA MET A 583 -5.88 -18.51 7.61
C MET A 583 -4.92 -19.66 7.96
N GLU A 584 -3.60 -19.42 8.10
CA GLU A 584 -2.64 -20.48 8.46
C GLU A 584 -3.04 -21.23 9.73
N PRO A 585 -3.46 -20.59 10.85
CA PRO A 585 -3.79 -21.31 12.08
C PRO A 585 -5.02 -22.22 11.91
N PHE A 586 -5.97 -21.83 11.07
CA PHE A 586 -7.18 -22.60 10.76
C PHE A 586 -6.86 -23.78 9.82
N CYS A 587 -6.07 -23.55 8.77
CA CYS A 587 -5.58 -24.60 7.86
C CYS A 587 -4.72 -25.64 8.61
N SER A 588 -3.79 -25.19 9.46
CA SER A 588 -2.94 -26.06 10.28
C SER A 588 -3.72 -26.78 11.39
N ARG A 589 -4.78 -26.18 11.96
CA ARG A 589 -5.73 -26.86 12.85
C ARG A 589 -6.39 -28.04 12.15
N ILE A 590 -6.97 -27.83 10.97
CA ILE A 590 -7.63 -28.88 10.18
C ILE A 590 -6.63 -29.96 9.74
N ALA A 591 -5.42 -29.57 9.32
CA ALA A 591 -4.36 -30.51 8.92
C ALA A 591 -3.89 -31.42 10.06
N ARG A 592 -3.92 -30.94 11.31
CA ARG A 592 -3.55 -31.70 12.51
C ARG A 592 -4.68 -32.56 13.11
N LEU A 593 -5.90 -32.54 12.55
CA LEU A 593 -6.98 -33.43 13.00
C LEU A 593 -6.68 -34.88 12.60
N ASP A 594 -6.46 -35.76 13.57
CA ASP A 594 -6.18 -37.19 13.32
C ASP A 594 -7.33 -37.90 12.58
N GLY A 595 -7.05 -38.33 11.35
CA GLY A 595 -7.89 -39.22 10.56
C GLY A 595 -8.96 -38.53 9.68
N TYR A 596 -9.12 -39.08 8.47
CA TYR A 596 -10.14 -38.67 7.49
C TYR A 596 -11.57 -38.48 8.05
N PRO A 597 -12.14 -39.36 8.91
CA PRO A 597 -13.52 -39.20 9.37
C PRO A 597 -13.75 -38.01 10.33
N ARG A 598 -12.71 -37.27 10.73
CA ARG A 598 -12.84 -36.00 11.49
C ARG A 598 -12.79 -34.76 10.60
N ARG A 599 -12.46 -34.89 9.30
CA ARG A 599 -12.33 -33.77 8.37
C ARG A 599 -13.52 -33.77 7.42
N SER A 600 -14.27 -32.67 7.40
CA SER A 600 -15.40 -32.48 6.50
C SER A 600 -14.94 -32.35 5.03
N LYS A 601 -15.78 -32.74 4.07
CA LYS A 601 -15.52 -32.51 2.63
C LYS A 601 -15.40 -31.01 2.32
N THR A 602 -16.23 -30.19 2.96
CA THR A 602 -16.20 -28.72 2.87
C THR A 602 -14.88 -28.17 3.38
N SER A 603 -14.47 -28.52 4.61
CA SER A 603 -13.15 -28.21 5.16
C SER A 603 -12.01 -28.58 4.20
N MET A 604 -12.01 -29.81 3.65
CA MET A 604 -10.92 -30.24 2.77
C MET A 604 -10.93 -29.54 1.40
N PHE A 605 -12.10 -29.19 0.86
CA PHE A 605 -12.21 -28.35 -0.33
C PHE A 605 -11.65 -26.94 -0.08
N LEU A 606 -12.05 -26.29 1.02
CA LEU A 606 -11.62 -24.94 1.37
C LEU A 606 -10.10 -24.88 1.64
N VAL A 607 -9.56 -25.84 2.39
CA VAL A 607 -8.10 -25.96 2.61
C VAL A 607 -7.36 -26.25 1.29
N SER A 608 -7.90 -27.11 0.41
CA SER A 608 -7.31 -27.33 -0.94
C SER A 608 -7.22 -26.01 -1.72
N ALA A 609 -8.29 -25.21 -1.70
CA ALA A 609 -8.38 -23.97 -2.45
C ALA A 609 -7.45 -22.88 -1.89
N LEU A 610 -7.48 -22.63 -0.59
CA LEU A 610 -6.63 -21.61 0.05
C LEU A 610 -5.14 -21.98 -0.07
N THR A 611 -4.78 -23.26 0.08
CA THR A 611 -3.38 -23.71 -0.08
C THR A 611 -2.91 -23.60 -1.54
N TRP A 612 -3.80 -23.72 -2.52
CA TRP A 612 -3.47 -23.44 -3.91
C TRP A 612 -3.16 -21.96 -4.16
N LEU A 613 -3.98 -21.05 -3.63
CA LEU A 613 -3.73 -19.61 -3.72
C LEU A 613 -2.43 -19.22 -2.99
N ASP A 614 -2.13 -19.86 -1.86
CA ASP A 614 -0.85 -19.68 -1.15
C ASP A 614 0.35 -20.18 -1.97
N LEU A 615 0.21 -21.33 -2.64
CA LEU A 615 1.24 -21.87 -3.53
C LEU A 615 1.50 -20.95 -4.73
N LEU A 616 0.46 -20.45 -5.39
CA LEU A 616 0.57 -19.47 -6.49
C LEU A 616 1.28 -18.19 -6.05
N ARG A 617 0.97 -17.69 -4.85
CA ARG A 617 1.66 -16.57 -4.21
C ARG A 617 3.14 -16.89 -3.97
N GLY A 618 3.46 -18.13 -3.58
CA GLY A 618 4.83 -18.65 -3.45
C GLY A 618 5.61 -18.72 -4.78
N PHE A 619 4.97 -18.99 -5.93
CA PHE A 619 5.66 -18.90 -7.23
C PHE A 619 6.20 -17.49 -7.49
N SER A 620 5.44 -16.46 -7.11
CA SER A 620 5.78 -15.03 -7.22
C SER A 620 6.83 -14.54 -6.23
N GLY A 621 7.31 -15.41 -5.34
CA GLY A 621 8.30 -15.12 -4.30
C GLY A 621 8.24 -16.18 -3.21
N ALA A 622 9.31 -16.96 -3.03
CA ALA A 622 9.30 -18.09 -2.10
C ALA A 622 9.08 -17.64 -0.65
N GLU A 623 9.67 -16.50 -0.29
CA GLU A 623 9.51 -15.80 0.98
C GLU A 623 8.03 -15.52 1.32
N LYS A 624 7.16 -15.38 0.31
CA LYS A 624 5.74 -15.09 0.49
C LYS A 624 4.99 -16.30 1.10
N LEU A 625 5.24 -17.53 0.62
CA LEU A 625 4.56 -18.78 1.03
C LEU A 625 4.35 -18.88 2.55
N THR A 626 3.14 -19.15 3.02
CA THR A 626 2.84 -19.20 4.48
C THR A 626 2.51 -20.60 4.98
N TYR A 627 1.78 -21.42 4.22
CA TYR A 627 1.23 -22.67 4.75
C TYR A 627 2.30 -23.78 4.86
N SER A 628 2.27 -24.48 5.98
CA SER A 628 3.31 -25.46 6.35
C SER A 628 3.31 -26.71 5.46
N ALA A 629 4.44 -27.43 5.48
CA ALA A 629 4.58 -28.72 4.82
C ALA A 629 3.54 -29.76 5.31
N ASP A 630 3.02 -29.62 6.53
CA ASP A 630 1.94 -30.45 7.08
C ASP A 630 0.59 -30.15 6.40
N VAL A 631 0.29 -28.88 6.09
CA VAL A 631 -0.90 -28.48 5.32
C VAL A 631 -0.77 -28.95 3.87
N LEU A 632 0.41 -28.81 3.26
CA LEU A 632 0.69 -29.35 1.93
C LEU A 632 0.54 -30.88 1.88
N ALA A 633 1.03 -31.60 2.89
CA ALA A 633 0.86 -33.06 3.02
C ALA A 633 -0.61 -33.43 3.25
N CYS A 634 -1.35 -32.67 4.06
CA CYS A 634 -2.79 -32.83 4.25
C CYS A 634 -3.56 -32.73 2.94
N VAL A 635 -3.26 -31.73 2.09
CA VAL A 635 -3.85 -31.56 0.74
C VAL A 635 -3.45 -32.70 -0.22
N ARG A 636 -2.26 -33.30 -0.05
CA ARG A 636 -1.85 -34.49 -0.82
C ARG A 636 -2.59 -35.77 -0.37
N ASP A 637 -2.71 -35.99 0.93
CA ASP A 637 -3.04 -37.29 1.51
C ASP A 637 -4.54 -37.49 1.80
N HIS A 638 -5.36 -36.44 1.77
CA HIS A 638 -6.79 -36.58 2.09
C HIS A 638 -7.61 -37.35 1.04
N GLY A 639 -7.04 -37.73 -0.11
CA GLY A 639 -7.64 -38.65 -1.09
C GLY A 639 -8.90 -38.15 -1.81
N SER A 640 -9.31 -36.90 -1.61
CA SER A 640 -10.38 -36.26 -2.38
C SER A 640 -9.76 -35.65 -3.63
N LEU A 641 -10.44 -35.79 -4.77
CA LEU A 641 -9.97 -35.26 -6.05
C LEU A 641 -10.33 -33.76 -6.21
N SER A 642 -10.65 -33.07 -5.11
CA SER A 642 -10.99 -31.63 -5.05
C SER A 642 -9.93 -30.75 -5.71
N LEU A 643 -8.64 -31.04 -5.54
CA LEU A 643 -7.56 -30.28 -6.17
C LEU A 643 -7.56 -30.47 -7.70
N HIS A 644 -7.79 -31.70 -8.21
CA HIS A 644 -7.96 -31.93 -9.64
C HIS A 644 -9.15 -31.12 -10.17
N CYS A 645 -10.33 -31.24 -9.54
CA CYS A 645 -11.52 -30.51 -9.99
C CYS A 645 -11.33 -28.99 -9.95
N LEU A 646 -10.71 -28.44 -8.90
CA LEU A 646 -10.50 -27.00 -8.77
C LEU A 646 -9.47 -26.45 -9.77
N VAL A 647 -8.29 -27.07 -9.86
CA VAL A 647 -7.12 -26.47 -10.54
C VAL A 647 -6.51 -27.31 -11.66
N GLY A 648 -6.78 -28.62 -11.72
CA GLY A 648 -6.21 -29.54 -12.71
C GLY A 648 -4.79 -30.04 -12.42
N CYS A 649 -4.13 -29.52 -11.37
CA CYS A 649 -2.82 -29.95 -10.92
C CYS A 649 -2.91 -31.22 -10.05
N PRO A 650 -2.15 -32.29 -10.34
CA PRO A 650 -2.11 -33.48 -9.50
C PRO A 650 -1.53 -33.20 -8.10
N PRO A 651 -2.12 -33.74 -7.01
CA PRO A 651 -1.65 -33.52 -5.64
C PRO A 651 -0.17 -33.88 -5.40
N ALA A 652 0.38 -34.83 -6.15
CA ALA A 652 1.79 -35.20 -6.08
C ALA A 652 2.74 -34.15 -6.67
N ILE A 653 2.33 -33.47 -7.75
CA ILE A 653 3.08 -32.35 -8.38
C ILE A 653 2.98 -31.12 -7.48
N PHE A 654 1.75 -30.78 -7.07
CA PHE A 654 1.44 -29.73 -6.09
C PHE A 654 2.31 -29.83 -4.82
N TYR A 655 2.35 -31.02 -4.20
CA TYR A 655 3.18 -31.23 -3.01
C TYR A 655 4.67 -31.07 -3.31
N ARG A 656 5.15 -31.60 -4.45
CA ARG A 656 6.58 -31.50 -4.81
C ARG A 656 7.03 -30.06 -4.96
N ILE A 657 6.27 -29.22 -5.68
CA ILE A 657 6.65 -27.81 -5.87
C ILE A 657 6.45 -27.00 -4.58
N GLY A 658 5.48 -27.34 -3.73
CA GLY A 658 5.36 -26.78 -2.38
C GLY A 658 6.61 -27.01 -1.51
N ILE A 659 7.18 -28.22 -1.53
CA ILE A 659 8.44 -28.53 -0.83
C ILE A 659 9.63 -27.76 -1.42
N VAL A 660 9.67 -27.53 -2.74
CA VAL A 660 10.70 -26.68 -3.36
C VAL A 660 10.58 -25.23 -2.92
N LEU A 661 9.36 -24.68 -2.87
CA LEU A 661 9.12 -23.29 -2.45
C LEU A 661 9.40 -23.10 -0.95
N GLN A 662 9.04 -24.07 -0.11
CA GLN A 662 9.43 -24.08 1.31
C GLN A 662 10.95 -24.11 1.49
N ALA A 663 11.65 -25.01 0.79
CA ALA A 663 13.11 -25.09 0.83
C ALA A 663 13.79 -23.81 0.30
N ALA A 664 13.22 -23.17 -0.73
CA ALA A 664 13.69 -21.88 -1.23
C ALA A 664 13.52 -20.77 -0.18
N LYS A 665 12.36 -20.71 0.50
CA LYS A 665 12.11 -19.78 1.61
C LYS A 665 13.12 -20.00 2.75
N ASP A 666 13.30 -21.24 3.17
CA ASP A 666 14.24 -21.59 4.24
C ASP A 666 15.71 -21.33 3.86
N HIS A 667 16.06 -21.45 2.57
CA HIS A 667 17.39 -21.06 2.08
C HIS A 667 17.59 -19.54 2.10
N MET A 668 16.59 -18.75 1.67
CA MET A 668 16.64 -17.29 1.70
C MET A 668 16.83 -16.73 3.12
N VAL A 669 16.21 -17.36 4.13
CA VAL A 669 16.42 -17.02 5.56
C VAL A 669 17.51 -17.86 6.24
N GLN A 670 18.42 -18.46 5.47
CA GLN A 670 19.64 -19.14 5.92
C GLN A 670 19.44 -20.32 6.91
N ARG A 671 18.26 -20.94 6.93
CA ARG A 671 17.97 -22.14 7.74
C ARG A 671 18.55 -23.42 7.12
N ILE A 672 18.67 -23.47 5.78
CA ILE A 672 19.33 -24.58 5.06
C ILE A 672 20.47 -24.06 4.19
N SER A 673 21.53 -24.86 4.09
CA SER A 673 22.67 -24.53 3.24
C SER A 673 22.32 -24.58 1.75
N PHE A 674 23.15 -23.92 0.94
CA PHE A 674 23.05 -23.99 -0.52
C PHE A 674 23.11 -25.44 -1.04
N SER A 675 23.91 -26.31 -0.40
CA SER A 675 24.03 -27.72 -0.81
C SER A 675 22.75 -28.52 -0.54
N GLU A 676 22.06 -28.25 0.58
CA GLU A 676 20.78 -28.89 0.91
C GLU A 676 19.66 -28.39 -0.01
N PHE A 677 19.61 -27.08 -0.28
CA PHE A 677 18.65 -26.53 -1.23
C PHE A 677 18.89 -27.07 -2.65
N GLN A 678 20.14 -27.15 -3.10
CA GLN A 678 20.49 -27.74 -4.40
C GLN A 678 20.08 -29.22 -4.47
N GLN A 679 20.21 -29.99 -3.38
CA GLN A 679 19.73 -31.37 -3.32
C GLN A 679 18.20 -31.45 -3.51
N VAL A 680 17.43 -30.57 -2.84
CA VAL A 680 15.96 -30.49 -3.01
C VAL A 680 15.58 -30.14 -4.44
N LEU A 681 16.29 -29.21 -5.09
CA LEU A 681 16.07 -28.87 -6.51
C LEU A 681 16.37 -30.06 -7.43
N GLN A 682 17.47 -30.78 -7.22
CA GLN A 682 17.84 -31.95 -8.02
C GLN A 682 16.85 -33.11 -7.85
N ASP A 683 16.37 -33.38 -6.64
CA ASP A 683 15.37 -34.43 -6.40
C ASP A 683 13.98 -34.02 -6.93
N ALA A 684 13.65 -32.73 -6.96
CA ALA A 684 12.45 -32.21 -7.59
C ALA A 684 12.50 -32.27 -9.12
N GLU A 685 13.61 -31.87 -9.76
CA GLU A 685 13.79 -32.04 -11.20
C GLU A 685 13.76 -33.53 -11.59
N ARG A 686 14.46 -34.40 -10.85
CA ARG A 686 14.44 -35.85 -11.08
C ARG A 686 13.02 -36.39 -10.99
N PHE A 687 12.28 -36.05 -9.94
CA PHE A 687 10.87 -36.44 -9.79
C PHE A 687 10.03 -35.96 -10.97
N LEU A 688 10.05 -34.66 -11.29
CA LEU A 688 9.21 -34.09 -12.35
C LEU A 688 9.59 -34.57 -13.77
N ARG A 689 10.82 -35.06 -14.00
CA ARG A 689 11.22 -35.66 -15.29
C ARG A 689 10.88 -37.14 -15.45
N VAL A 690 10.67 -37.89 -14.37
CA VAL A 690 10.29 -39.32 -14.42
C VAL A 690 8.85 -39.60 -13.97
N TRP A 691 8.11 -38.56 -13.59
CA TRP A 691 6.71 -38.65 -13.19
C TRP A 691 5.82 -38.93 -14.41
N ASP A 692 4.91 -39.89 -14.27
CA ASP A 692 4.08 -40.43 -15.35
C ASP A 692 2.59 -40.08 -15.12
N PRO A 693 1.93 -39.33 -16.03
CA PRO A 693 0.51 -39.01 -15.93
C PRO A 693 -0.42 -40.23 -16.03
N GLU A 694 0.01 -41.35 -16.63
CA GLU A 694 -0.82 -42.55 -16.75
C GLU A 694 -1.00 -43.31 -15.43
N GLN A 695 -0.15 -43.04 -14.44
CA GLN A 695 -0.18 -43.70 -13.12
C GLN A 695 -1.06 -42.96 -12.09
N VAL A 696 -1.85 -41.98 -12.53
CA VAL A 696 -2.63 -41.06 -11.67
C VAL A 696 -4.13 -41.36 -11.71
N THR A 697 -4.76 -41.41 -10.54
CA THR A 697 -6.22 -41.46 -10.42
C THR A 697 -6.83 -40.08 -10.62
N TYR A 698 -7.53 -39.88 -11.75
CA TYR A 698 -8.23 -38.64 -12.10
C TYR A 698 -9.75 -38.72 -11.80
N PRO A 699 -10.47 -37.58 -11.73
CA PRO A 699 -11.93 -37.55 -11.50
C PRO A 699 -12.79 -38.28 -12.53
N THR A 700 -12.36 -38.31 -13.80
CA THR A 700 -13.05 -38.98 -14.91
C THR A 700 -12.02 -39.57 -15.88
N GLU A 701 -12.44 -40.45 -16.79
CA GLU A 701 -11.55 -41.11 -17.77
C GLU A 701 -11.03 -40.18 -18.89
N GLN A 702 -11.41 -38.90 -18.89
CA GLN A 702 -11.09 -37.95 -19.96
C GLN A 702 -9.59 -37.66 -20.06
N LYS A 703 -9.07 -37.67 -21.29
CA LYS A 703 -7.64 -37.46 -21.59
C LYS A 703 -7.14 -36.07 -21.20
N GLU A 704 -8.03 -35.09 -21.18
CA GLU A 704 -7.75 -33.69 -20.85
C GLU A 704 -7.18 -33.52 -19.43
N TRP A 705 -7.47 -34.45 -18.50
CA TRP A 705 -6.81 -34.50 -17.19
C TRP A 705 -5.29 -34.71 -17.29
N ARG A 706 -4.86 -35.63 -18.16
CA ARG A 706 -3.43 -35.93 -18.41
C ARG A 706 -2.76 -34.73 -19.07
N HIS A 707 -3.44 -34.08 -20.02
CA HIS A 707 -2.96 -32.85 -20.66
C HIS A 707 -2.74 -31.72 -19.62
N LEU A 708 -3.71 -31.45 -18.73
CA LEU A 708 -3.52 -30.47 -17.65
C LEU A 708 -2.36 -30.86 -16.73
N ALA A 709 -2.30 -32.12 -16.30
CA ALA A 709 -1.22 -32.62 -15.45
C ALA A 709 0.17 -32.43 -16.07
N GLU A 710 0.30 -32.66 -17.38
CA GLU A 710 1.54 -32.47 -18.14
C GLU A 710 1.95 -31.00 -18.24
N ALA A 711 0.99 -30.10 -18.48
CA ALA A 711 1.23 -28.66 -18.44
C ALA A 711 1.66 -28.18 -17.03
N PHE A 712 1.05 -28.71 -15.96
CA PHE A 712 1.49 -28.41 -14.59
C PHE A 712 2.85 -29.02 -14.26
N ARG A 713 3.20 -30.19 -14.79
CA ARG A 713 4.54 -30.82 -14.65
C ARG A 713 5.62 -29.91 -15.23
N HIS A 714 5.42 -29.42 -16.46
CA HIS A 714 6.36 -28.51 -17.10
C HIS A 714 6.35 -27.09 -16.49
N ALA A 715 5.22 -26.58 -16.03
CA ALA A 715 5.15 -25.33 -15.27
C ALA A 715 5.98 -25.38 -13.98
N CYS A 716 5.96 -26.52 -13.27
CA CYS A 716 6.80 -26.75 -12.10
C CYS A 716 8.29 -26.91 -12.48
N LEU A 717 8.62 -27.59 -13.58
CA LEU A 717 10.00 -27.67 -14.09
C LEU A 717 10.58 -26.30 -14.42
N LEU A 718 9.82 -25.41 -15.08
CA LEU A 718 10.22 -24.02 -15.30
C LEU A 718 10.56 -23.33 -13.97
N ARG A 719 9.68 -23.43 -12.95
CA ARG A 719 9.92 -22.77 -11.67
C ARG A 719 11.12 -23.33 -10.89
N VAL A 720 11.38 -24.64 -10.99
CA VAL A 720 12.59 -25.28 -10.43
C VAL A 720 13.86 -24.77 -11.13
N MET A 721 13.86 -24.66 -12.47
CA MET A 721 14.98 -24.12 -13.24
C MET A 721 15.19 -22.60 -13.10
N ARG A 722 14.30 -21.91 -12.37
CA ARG A 722 14.41 -20.49 -11.97
C ARG A 722 14.95 -20.32 -10.54
N PHE A 723 15.40 -21.40 -9.90
CA PHE A 723 16.16 -21.39 -8.65
C PHE A 723 17.58 -21.95 -8.86
N PRO A 724 18.57 -21.59 -8.02
CA PRO A 724 18.49 -20.61 -6.94
C PRO A 724 18.44 -19.15 -7.44
N ASP A 725 18.91 -18.90 -8.67
CA ASP A 725 18.93 -17.59 -9.31
C ASP A 725 18.12 -17.59 -10.62
N ALA A 726 17.11 -16.72 -10.68
CA ALA A 726 16.23 -16.59 -11.85
C ALA A 726 16.86 -15.81 -13.02
N PHE A 727 17.96 -15.08 -12.81
CA PHE A 727 18.67 -14.31 -13.84
C PHE A 727 19.67 -15.17 -14.64
N THR A 728 20.24 -16.23 -14.05
CA THR A 728 21.34 -17.00 -14.66
C THR A 728 20.96 -17.79 -15.92
N VAL A 729 19.81 -18.48 -15.92
CA VAL A 729 19.41 -19.40 -17.02
C VAL A 729 18.52 -18.68 -18.03
N PRO A 730 18.96 -18.41 -19.28
CA PRO A 730 18.15 -17.69 -20.25
C PRO A 730 16.95 -18.51 -20.75
N CYS A 731 15.92 -17.81 -21.26
CA CYS A 731 14.79 -18.40 -22.00
C CYS A 731 15.19 -19.15 -23.29
N THR A 732 16.45 -19.07 -23.70
CA THR A 732 17.03 -19.83 -24.83
C THR A 732 17.74 -21.12 -24.40
N ASP A 733 17.76 -21.47 -23.11
CA ASP A 733 18.24 -22.78 -22.65
C ASP A 733 17.32 -23.90 -23.19
N PRO A 734 17.86 -24.97 -23.82
CA PRO A 734 17.05 -26.03 -24.41
C PRO A 734 16.05 -26.69 -23.44
N ARG A 735 16.34 -26.72 -22.13
CA ARG A 735 15.46 -27.32 -21.10
C ARG A 735 14.27 -26.40 -20.76
N ILE A 736 14.49 -25.09 -20.83
CA ILE A 736 13.41 -24.09 -20.76
C ILE A 736 12.55 -24.20 -22.02
N GLN A 737 13.18 -24.25 -23.20
CA GLN A 737 12.47 -24.37 -24.48
C GLN A 737 11.66 -25.67 -24.61
N GLU A 738 12.20 -26.80 -24.14
CA GLU A 738 11.49 -28.09 -23.98
C GLU A 738 10.20 -27.92 -23.17
N SER A 739 10.28 -27.24 -22.02
CA SER A 739 9.15 -27.07 -21.12
C SER A 739 8.12 -26.03 -21.59
N VAL A 740 8.58 -24.95 -22.25
CA VAL A 740 7.72 -23.99 -22.95
C VAL A 740 6.96 -24.71 -24.08
N ALA A 741 7.66 -25.48 -24.92
CA ALA A 741 7.05 -26.20 -26.04
C ALA A 741 5.97 -27.18 -25.56
N ALA A 742 6.27 -28.02 -24.56
CA ALA A 742 5.31 -29.00 -24.04
C ALA A 742 4.00 -28.36 -23.51
N ILE A 743 4.08 -27.21 -22.83
CA ILE A 743 2.89 -26.47 -22.37
C ILE A 743 2.07 -25.95 -23.56
N LEU A 744 2.73 -25.40 -24.59
CA LEU A 744 2.04 -24.88 -25.78
C LEU A 744 1.45 -26.01 -26.63
N ASP A 745 2.16 -27.13 -26.79
CA ASP A 745 1.68 -28.33 -27.47
C ASP A 745 0.48 -28.95 -26.76
N VAL A 746 0.43 -28.93 -25.42
CA VAL A 746 -0.78 -29.28 -24.65
C VAL A 746 -1.93 -28.34 -24.99
N SER A 747 -1.71 -27.03 -25.02
CA SER A 747 -2.77 -26.06 -25.36
C SER A 747 -3.23 -26.15 -26.82
N ALA A 748 -2.38 -26.64 -27.73
CA ALA A 748 -2.74 -26.91 -29.12
C ALA A 748 -3.56 -28.20 -29.30
N GLN A 749 -3.35 -29.20 -28.42
CA GLN A 749 -4.05 -30.49 -28.44
C GLN A 749 -5.39 -30.48 -27.68
N MET A 750 -5.63 -29.48 -26.83
CA MET A 750 -6.88 -29.32 -26.08
C MET A 750 -7.90 -28.47 -26.84
N PRO A 751 -9.17 -28.91 -27.01
CA PRO A 751 -10.23 -28.07 -27.58
C PRO A 751 -10.47 -26.81 -26.74
N ARG A 752 -10.72 -25.66 -27.37
CA ARG A 752 -10.87 -24.34 -26.67
C ARG A 752 -12.19 -24.23 -25.89
N ASP A 753 -13.21 -24.88 -26.41
CA ASP A 753 -14.54 -25.08 -25.81
C ASP A 753 -14.53 -26.12 -24.68
N SER A 754 -13.42 -26.84 -24.49
CA SER A 754 -13.24 -27.78 -23.40
C SER A 754 -13.25 -27.06 -22.05
N VAL A 755 -14.07 -27.53 -21.11
CA VAL A 755 -14.15 -26.97 -19.74
C VAL A 755 -12.84 -27.03 -18.97
N PHE A 756 -11.87 -27.80 -19.44
CA PHE A 756 -10.50 -27.88 -18.94
C PHE A 756 -9.62 -26.71 -19.38
N TYR A 757 -9.87 -26.11 -20.56
CA TYR A 757 -8.94 -25.19 -21.23
C TYR A 757 -8.59 -23.96 -20.38
N LYS A 758 -9.58 -23.42 -19.64
CA LYS A 758 -9.39 -22.32 -18.66
C LYS A 758 -8.37 -22.61 -17.54
N ARG A 759 -8.06 -23.88 -17.24
CA ARG A 759 -7.04 -24.26 -16.25
C ARG A 759 -5.61 -24.20 -16.80
N LEU A 760 -5.44 -24.05 -18.11
CA LEU A 760 -4.14 -23.79 -18.74
C LEU A 760 -3.62 -22.37 -18.48
N LEU A 761 -4.41 -21.44 -17.93
CA LEU A 761 -4.04 -20.04 -17.73
C LEU A 761 -2.66 -19.86 -17.05
N PHE A 762 -2.42 -20.57 -15.95
CA PHE A 762 -1.19 -20.45 -15.18
C PHE A 762 0.03 -21.12 -15.86
N PRO A 763 -0.07 -22.36 -16.40
CA PRO A 763 0.96 -22.90 -17.28
C PRO A 763 1.26 -22.00 -18.49
N LEU A 764 0.24 -21.46 -19.17
CA LEU A 764 0.38 -20.55 -20.31
C LEU A 764 1.09 -19.25 -19.91
N PHE A 765 0.77 -18.66 -18.76
CA PHE A 765 1.51 -17.52 -18.25
C PHE A 765 3.01 -17.83 -18.07
N LEU A 766 3.36 -18.97 -17.45
CA LEU A 766 4.76 -19.34 -17.25
C LEU A 766 5.48 -19.62 -18.58
N ALA A 767 4.83 -20.30 -19.52
CA ALA A 767 5.36 -20.49 -20.87
C ALA A 767 5.53 -19.16 -21.65
N GLY A 768 4.58 -18.23 -21.49
CA GLY A 768 4.64 -16.87 -22.05
C GLY A 768 5.75 -16.03 -21.44
N ALA A 769 5.94 -16.12 -20.13
CA ALA A 769 7.00 -15.44 -19.41
C ALA A 769 8.39 -15.98 -19.79
N ASP A 770 8.52 -17.27 -20.07
CA ASP A 770 9.80 -17.92 -20.40
C ASP A 770 10.07 -18.17 -21.90
N THR A 771 9.23 -17.67 -22.83
CA THR A 771 9.52 -17.72 -24.28
C THR A 771 10.20 -16.46 -24.84
N ALA A 772 11.09 -16.65 -25.81
CA ALA A 772 11.69 -15.59 -26.63
C ALA A 772 11.16 -15.56 -28.08
N SER A 773 10.26 -16.47 -28.48
CA SER A 773 9.77 -16.57 -29.86
C SER A 773 8.55 -15.67 -30.09
N PRO A 774 8.57 -14.71 -31.03
CA PRO A 774 7.43 -13.83 -31.30
C PRO A 774 6.14 -14.60 -31.64
N HIS A 775 6.26 -15.76 -32.31
CA HIS A 775 5.12 -16.61 -32.62
C HIS A 775 4.53 -17.27 -31.36
N GLN A 776 5.37 -17.71 -30.42
CA GLN A 776 4.92 -18.28 -29.15
C GLN A 776 4.34 -17.20 -28.22
N ILE A 777 4.92 -16.00 -28.19
CA ILE A 777 4.37 -14.83 -27.47
C ILE A 777 2.96 -14.52 -27.97
N HIS A 778 2.78 -14.37 -29.29
CA HIS A 778 1.48 -14.08 -29.88
C HIS A 778 0.46 -15.20 -29.64
N TYR A 779 0.86 -16.46 -29.84
CA TYR A 779 0.01 -17.63 -29.59
C TYR A 779 -0.42 -17.73 -28.11
N THR A 780 0.49 -17.46 -27.16
CA THR A 780 0.19 -17.46 -25.73
C THR A 780 -0.79 -16.33 -25.37
N SER A 781 -0.54 -15.11 -25.87
CA SER A 781 -1.43 -13.97 -25.68
C SER A 781 -2.85 -14.24 -26.20
N TRP A 782 -2.97 -14.87 -27.37
CA TRP A 782 -4.25 -15.32 -27.91
C TRP A 782 -4.92 -16.37 -27.02
N CYS A 783 -4.21 -17.42 -26.62
CA CYS A 783 -4.77 -18.47 -25.77
C CYS A 783 -5.23 -17.96 -24.40
N ILE A 784 -4.51 -16.99 -23.82
CA ILE A 784 -4.93 -16.27 -22.60
C ILE A 784 -6.20 -15.44 -22.85
N SER A 785 -6.31 -14.79 -24.01
CA SER A 785 -7.47 -13.98 -24.39
C SER A 785 -8.75 -14.81 -24.56
N GLU A 786 -8.64 -16.02 -25.13
CA GLU A 786 -9.74 -17.00 -25.20
C GLU A 786 -10.20 -17.45 -23.78
N ILE A 787 -9.26 -17.61 -22.84
CA ILE A 787 -9.59 -17.95 -21.45
C ILE A 787 -10.31 -16.78 -20.75
N LYS A 788 -9.84 -15.54 -20.94
CA LYS A 788 -10.50 -14.33 -20.41
C LYS A 788 -11.94 -14.22 -20.94
N GLN A 789 -12.14 -14.42 -22.24
CA GLN A 789 -13.46 -14.36 -22.86
C GLN A 789 -14.41 -15.48 -22.40
N SER A 790 -13.91 -16.70 -22.22
CA SER A 790 -14.73 -17.85 -21.79
C SER A 790 -15.06 -17.87 -20.29
N THR A 791 -14.19 -17.30 -19.44
CA THR A 791 -14.40 -17.22 -17.98
C THR A 791 -15.07 -15.92 -17.52
N GLY A 792 -14.87 -14.82 -18.24
CA GLY A 792 -15.26 -13.47 -17.82
C GLY A 792 -14.26 -12.78 -16.87
N PHE A 793 -13.19 -13.47 -16.43
CA PHE A 793 -12.14 -12.88 -15.60
C PHE A 793 -11.11 -12.16 -16.48
N GLN A 794 -10.78 -10.91 -16.16
CA GLN A 794 -9.95 -10.08 -17.04
C GLN A 794 -8.44 -10.17 -16.80
N HIS A 795 -8.00 -10.62 -15.62
CA HIS A 795 -6.58 -10.77 -15.23
C HIS A 795 -5.66 -9.64 -15.76
N PRO A 796 -5.96 -8.35 -15.51
CA PRO A 796 -5.24 -7.24 -16.14
C PRO A 796 -3.77 -7.20 -15.72
N ALA A 797 -3.48 -7.29 -14.41
CA ALA A 797 -2.11 -7.29 -13.90
C ALA A 797 -1.25 -8.46 -14.42
N MET A 798 -1.82 -9.66 -14.59
CA MET A 798 -1.13 -10.79 -15.22
C MET A 798 -0.77 -10.49 -16.70
N THR A 799 -1.66 -9.79 -17.41
CA THR A 799 -1.43 -9.38 -18.80
C THR A 799 -0.34 -8.29 -18.88
N GLU A 800 -0.34 -7.36 -17.93
CA GLU A 800 0.66 -6.31 -17.78
C GLU A 800 2.05 -6.88 -17.44
N LEU A 801 2.14 -7.84 -16.51
CA LEU A 801 3.38 -8.55 -16.17
C LEU A 801 4.02 -9.19 -17.41
N LEU A 802 3.25 -9.89 -18.23
CA LEU A 802 3.76 -10.48 -19.47
C LEU A 802 4.24 -9.41 -20.44
N THR A 803 3.50 -8.31 -20.58
CA THR A 803 3.87 -7.17 -21.44
C THR A 803 5.22 -6.57 -21.01
N ASN A 804 5.37 -6.27 -19.71
CA ASN A 804 6.60 -5.75 -19.12
C ASN A 804 7.80 -6.70 -19.33
N VAL A 805 7.60 -8.01 -19.20
CA VAL A 805 8.63 -9.03 -19.45
C VAL A 805 9.02 -9.09 -20.92
N TRP A 806 8.07 -9.01 -21.84
CA TRP A 806 8.34 -9.03 -23.29
C TRP A 806 9.02 -7.76 -23.77
N ASP A 807 8.63 -6.58 -23.26
CA ASP A 807 9.28 -5.32 -23.62
C ASP A 807 10.70 -5.19 -23.02
N GLU A 808 10.94 -5.57 -21.76
CA GLU A 808 12.33 -5.59 -21.25
C GLU A 808 13.19 -6.64 -21.97
N ARG A 809 12.63 -7.79 -22.37
CA ARG A 809 13.35 -8.79 -23.19
C ARG A 809 13.72 -8.27 -24.59
N LYS A 810 12.91 -7.37 -25.14
CA LYS A 810 13.06 -6.72 -26.45
C LYS A 810 13.99 -5.50 -26.40
N HIS A 811 13.95 -4.72 -25.32
CA HIS A 811 14.72 -3.48 -25.17
C HIS A 811 16.02 -3.64 -24.36
N GLN A 812 16.13 -4.69 -23.53
CA GLN A 812 17.32 -5.08 -22.76
C GLN A 812 17.91 -3.94 -21.89
N THR A 813 17.04 -3.08 -21.35
CA THR A 813 17.46 -1.83 -20.67
C THR A 813 18.30 -2.08 -19.42
N ARG A 814 18.13 -3.25 -18.79
CA ARG A 814 18.82 -3.67 -17.56
C ARG A 814 20.00 -4.63 -17.79
N GLY A 815 20.25 -5.03 -19.03
CA GLY A 815 21.38 -5.92 -19.40
C GLY A 815 21.30 -7.35 -18.83
N TRP A 816 20.12 -7.80 -18.42
CA TRP A 816 19.93 -9.11 -17.79
C TRP A 816 20.02 -10.29 -18.78
N LYS A 817 20.61 -11.42 -18.35
CA LYS A 817 20.67 -12.67 -19.15
C LYS A 817 19.31 -13.36 -19.31
N ASN A 818 18.50 -13.32 -18.25
CA ASN A 818 17.10 -13.69 -18.27
C ASN A 818 16.28 -12.55 -17.66
N VAL A 819 15.04 -12.38 -18.09
CA VAL A 819 14.11 -11.38 -17.56
C VAL A 819 13.11 -12.12 -16.66
N PRO A 820 13.25 -12.08 -15.33
CA PRO A 820 12.35 -12.78 -14.43
C PRO A 820 11.06 -11.98 -14.26
N TRP A 821 9.91 -12.62 -14.44
CA TRP A 821 8.61 -11.96 -14.29
C TRP A 821 8.34 -11.47 -12.85
N MET A 822 8.98 -12.10 -11.86
CA MET A 822 8.91 -11.74 -10.45
C MET A 822 9.35 -10.28 -10.19
N GLU A 823 10.32 -9.78 -10.96
CA GLU A 823 10.87 -8.41 -10.83
C GLU A 823 9.86 -7.30 -11.16
N PHE A 824 8.74 -7.66 -11.78
CA PHE A 824 7.67 -6.74 -12.15
C PHE A 824 6.45 -6.85 -11.22
N THR A 825 6.49 -7.72 -10.19
CA THR A 825 5.38 -7.98 -9.26
C THR A 825 5.20 -6.90 -8.18
N GLN A 826 5.29 -5.61 -8.57
CA GLN A 826 5.31 -4.45 -7.66
C GLN A 826 4.19 -4.51 -6.61
N HIS A 827 4.56 -4.79 -5.36
CA HIS A 827 3.67 -4.98 -4.19
C HIS A 827 2.50 -5.99 -4.37
N ALA A 828 2.49 -6.77 -5.45
CA ALA A 828 1.38 -7.62 -5.84
C ALA A 828 1.65 -9.09 -5.50
N PHE A 829 0.71 -9.72 -4.77
CA PHE A 829 0.95 -11.03 -4.14
C PHE A 829 0.37 -12.21 -4.91
N LEU A 830 -0.69 -12.04 -5.70
CA LEU A 830 -1.42 -13.14 -6.36
C LEU A 830 -2.13 -12.64 -7.63
N PHE A 831 -2.07 -13.42 -8.73
CA PHE A 831 -2.42 -12.96 -10.09
C PHE A 831 -3.35 -13.89 -10.91
N PHE A 832 -3.76 -15.04 -10.36
CA PHE A 832 -4.44 -16.14 -11.09
C PHE A 832 -5.64 -16.67 -10.32
#